data_AF-A0A538MYC8-F1
#
_entry.id   AF-A0A538MYC8-F1
#
_cell.length_a   1.000
_cell.length_b   1.000
_cell.length_c   1.000
_cell.angle_alpha   90.00
_cell.angle_beta   90.00
_cell.angle_gamma   90.00
#
_symmetry.space_group_name_H-M   'P 1'
#
loop_
_entity.id
_entity.type
_entity.pdbx_description
1 polymer ?
#
loop_
_entity_poly.entity_id
_entity_poly.type
_entity_poly.pdbx_seq_one_letter_code
_entity_poly.pdbx_strand_id
1 'polypeptide(L)'
;MSASSHLPSGTVTFLFTDIEGSTRLLHELGDAYADALAEHRRVLREAFARHGGVEVDTQGDAFFVAFARASDALAAAREAQSALDGEIRVRMGVHTGEPLLTQEGYVGLDVHRAARIAAAGHGGQVLVSQSTRDLTGAHDLYDLGHHRLRDLTEGERIYQIGDATFPPLKTLDRTELPVTATPLVGRARELRELTEALREGNRLVTVTGAGGSGKTRLAVQVAAELIDDFADGVFFVPLAGVSDPILVEPTVARAAGVPRVADLRELDILLVLDNLEHLLAAAGTLSDLLAQAPKVKLLVTSRARLRVSAEVEYRLEPLPEPDAVAFFVDRARAVRRDLRADDAVREICRRLDGLPLALELAASRVKVLDPPLLLDRLGSRLPMLTGGSRDAPERQQTLRATIEWSYALLEKELQTLFRRLSVFSGSFSLDDAERAAAATFDDVAALIDWSLLKPIGEGRFLMLETIREYAYELLERSDEHGQISEAHLELFLELAEEAERELVGPEQVRWYERLNVEQDNLRAALAFACATGDGERALRLAGSLWRFWWNRGQLDEGQRWYDGAFALGNPVSPPARARALLGASHMSEARGDRERTRELLEEAVEIFRSAGDSWRLAIALAHLATAQSNRAEELALNQQALQVAQADGDERNVAVILHNRGYFMEEDGDLEQAAALYEDSLARTRSIGDTYGIGTTLDALGWLALQRGDPDEAAAAVRESLGLLRSLRDTRSLVYALTTAAAIALERGHPSIAGRLCAADEALCKRHGFKLDPSAARLRADTTAQVRGVLGDAFDDEWAAGMRLDLDEAVELALEALA
;
A
#
# COMPACT_ATOMS: atom_id res chain seq x y z
N MET A 1 24.32 -71.58 4.73
CA MET A 1 24.54 -70.56 3.67
C MET A 1 23.19 -69.92 3.42
N SER A 2 23.11 -68.61 3.68
CA SER A 2 21.91 -67.86 4.11
C SER A 2 20.67 -68.08 3.23
N ALA A 3 19.54 -68.50 3.84
CA ALA A 3 18.29 -68.72 3.15
C ALA A 3 17.68 -67.40 2.67
N SER A 4 17.57 -67.21 1.36
CA SER A 4 16.82 -66.13 0.74
C SER A 4 15.32 -66.34 1.02
N SER A 5 14.77 -65.64 2.00
CA SER A 5 13.33 -65.61 2.26
C SER A 5 12.62 -64.95 1.06
N HIS A 6 11.87 -65.72 0.28
CA HIS A 6 11.04 -65.19 -0.80
C HIS A 6 9.96 -64.28 -0.20
N LEU A 7 9.98 -62.99 -0.55
CA LEU A 7 8.93 -62.04 -0.19
C LEU A 7 7.60 -62.44 -0.85
N PRO A 8 6.46 -62.42 -0.12
CA PRO A 8 5.16 -62.72 -0.72
C PRO A 8 4.78 -61.75 -1.84
N SER A 9 4.05 -62.21 -2.86
CA SER A 9 3.66 -61.41 -4.04
C SER A 9 2.18 -61.59 -4.38
N GLY A 10 1.57 -60.60 -5.02
CA GLY A 10 0.11 -60.58 -5.29
C GLY A 10 -0.60 -59.80 -4.19
N THR A 11 -1.69 -60.33 -3.65
CA THR A 11 -2.33 -59.77 -2.45
C THR A 11 -1.47 -60.05 -1.22
N VAL A 12 -0.92 -59.01 -0.61
CA VAL A 12 0.02 -59.08 0.52
C VAL A 12 -0.52 -58.27 1.69
N THR A 13 -0.36 -58.78 2.90
CA THR A 13 -0.69 -58.04 4.13
C THR A 13 0.58 -57.53 4.79
N PHE A 14 0.64 -56.23 5.02
CA PHE A 14 1.72 -55.54 5.70
C PHE A 14 1.37 -55.25 7.15
N LEU A 15 2.35 -55.43 8.03
CA LEU A 15 2.32 -55.04 9.42
C LEU A 15 3.48 -54.08 9.68
N PHE A 16 3.14 -52.87 10.13
CA PHE A 16 4.10 -51.88 10.61
C PHE A 16 4.00 -51.74 12.12
N THR A 17 5.14 -51.59 12.80
CA THR A 17 5.19 -51.26 14.23
C THR A 17 5.94 -49.96 14.47
N ASP A 18 5.63 -49.30 15.57
CA ASP A 18 6.37 -48.14 16.06
C ASP A 18 6.27 -48.08 17.59
N ILE A 19 7.34 -47.67 18.29
CA ILE A 19 7.32 -47.50 19.75
C ILE A 19 6.79 -46.10 20.07
N GLU A 20 5.75 -46.01 20.90
CA GLU A 20 5.24 -44.72 21.34
C GLU A 20 6.25 -44.03 22.27
N GLY A 21 6.70 -42.83 21.88
CA GLY A 21 7.57 -42.02 22.72
C GLY A 21 9.00 -42.55 22.86
N SER A 22 9.54 -43.24 21.85
CA SER A 22 10.87 -43.85 21.87
C SER A 22 12.00 -42.90 22.30
N THR A 23 11.98 -41.64 21.85
CA THR A 23 12.95 -40.61 22.28
C THR A 23 12.84 -40.26 23.77
N ARG A 24 11.62 -40.31 24.34
CA ARG A 24 11.41 -40.08 25.77
C ARG A 24 11.89 -41.28 26.59
N LEU A 25 11.58 -42.49 26.14
CA LEU A 25 12.04 -43.74 26.76
C LEU A 25 13.57 -43.85 26.75
N LEU A 26 14.25 -43.39 25.70
CA LEU A 26 15.71 -43.31 25.63
C LEU A 26 16.30 -42.43 26.74
N HIS A 27 15.64 -41.31 27.07
CA HIS A 27 16.05 -40.42 28.16
C HIS A 27 15.71 -40.98 29.55
N GLU A 28 14.56 -41.63 29.71
CA GLU A 28 14.09 -42.16 30.99
C GLU A 28 14.84 -43.44 31.41
N LEU A 29 15.16 -44.32 30.45
CA LEU A 29 15.81 -45.61 30.70
C LEU A 29 17.34 -45.56 30.55
N GLY A 30 17.90 -44.54 29.89
CA GLY A 30 19.33 -44.38 29.71
C GLY A 30 20.01 -45.65 29.17
N ASP A 31 21.02 -46.14 29.88
CA ASP A 31 21.79 -47.33 29.47
C ASP A 31 20.94 -48.63 29.42
N ALA A 32 19.84 -48.71 30.17
CA ALA A 32 18.94 -49.88 30.18
C ALA A 32 18.04 -49.96 28.94
N TYR A 33 17.93 -48.88 28.15
CA TYR A 33 17.11 -48.84 26.94
C TYR A 33 17.59 -49.84 25.88
N ALA A 34 18.91 -50.05 25.77
CA ALA A 34 19.48 -50.96 24.77
C ALA A 34 19.05 -52.42 25.00
N ASP A 35 19.06 -52.86 26.26
CA ASP A 35 18.65 -54.22 26.65
C ASP A 35 17.13 -54.41 26.51
N ALA A 36 16.35 -53.40 26.92
CA ALA A 36 14.89 -53.41 26.75
C ALA A 36 14.48 -53.45 25.26
N LEU A 37 15.16 -52.69 24.40
CA LEU A 37 14.93 -52.69 22.96
C LEU A 37 15.36 -54.02 22.30
N ALA A 38 16.44 -54.64 22.79
CA ALA A 38 16.89 -55.95 22.28
C ALA A 38 15.88 -57.06 22.60
N GLU A 39 15.37 -57.10 23.84
CA GLU A 39 14.34 -58.06 24.24
C GLU A 39 13.01 -57.80 23.52
N HIS A 40 12.62 -56.54 23.39
CA HIS A 40 11.47 -56.13 22.60
C HIS A 40 11.52 -56.65 21.14
N ARG A 41 12.66 -56.44 20.47
CA ARG A 41 12.87 -56.93 19.10
C ARG A 41 12.85 -58.46 19.02
N ARG A 42 13.38 -59.16 20.04
CA ARG A 42 13.37 -60.63 20.10
C ARG A 42 11.94 -61.15 20.15
N VAL A 43 11.12 -60.60 21.04
CA VAL A 43 9.71 -60.97 21.22
C VAL A 43 8.90 -60.73 19.94
N LEU A 44 9.03 -59.54 19.34
CA LEU A 44 8.34 -59.22 18.09
C LEU A 44 8.73 -60.15 16.95
N ARG A 45 10.03 -60.39 16.74
CA ARG A 45 10.49 -61.31 15.68
C ARG A 45 9.98 -62.72 15.87
N GLU A 46 9.97 -63.23 17.11
CA GLU A 46 9.45 -64.57 17.40
C GLU A 46 7.95 -64.68 17.11
N ALA A 47 7.17 -63.68 17.50
CA ALA A 47 5.74 -63.63 17.20
C ALA A 47 5.49 -63.57 15.68
N PHE A 48 6.17 -62.67 14.96
CA PHE A 48 6.00 -62.53 13.52
C PHE A 48 6.42 -63.79 12.75
N ALA A 49 7.57 -64.38 13.08
CA ALA A 49 8.06 -65.58 12.42
C ALA A 49 7.16 -66.81 12.65
N ARG A 50 6.55 -66.95 13.85
CA ARG A 50 5.65 -68.06 14.18
C ARG A 50 4.39 -68.09 13.32
N HIS A 51 3.94 -66.92 12.87
CA HIS A 51 2.80 -66.75 11.97
C HIS A 51 3.23 -66.54 10.51
N GLY A 52 4.45 -66.94 10.14
CA GLY A 52 4.91 -66.90 8.75
C GLY A 52 5.17 -65.50 8.19
N GLY A 53 5.38 -64.51 9.06
CA GLY A 53 5.79 -63.17 8.67
C GLY A 53 7.23 -63.13 8.17
N VAL A 54 7.45 -62.39 7.09
CA VAL A 54 8.78 -62.13 6.52
C VAL A 54 9.16 -60.68 6.82
N GLU A 55 10.22 -60.47 7.60
CA GLU A 55 10.78 -59.15 7.89
C GLU A 55 11.31 -58.54 6.58
N VAL A 56 10.74 -57.41 6.18
CA VAL A 56 11.11 -56.68 4.96
C VAL A 56 12.18 -55.64 5.26
N ASP A 57 11.97 -54.86 6.32
CA ASP A 57 12.91 -53.84 6.80
C ASP A 57 12.73 -53.63 8.31
N THR A 58 13.79 -53.20 8.97
CA THR A 58 13.80 -52.78 10.38
C THR A 58 14.63 -51.51 10.49
N GLN A 59 13.97 -50.36 10.66
CA GLN A 59 14.61 -49.06 10.81
C GLN A 59 14.41 -48.58 12.25
N GLY A 60 15.52 -48.48 12.98
CA GLY A 60 15.47 -48.14 14.40
C GLY A 60 14.64 -49.16 15.18
N ASP A 61 13.58 -48.71 15.83
CA ASP A 61 12.67 -49.49 16.68
C ASP A 61 11.38 -49.96 15.96
N ALA A 62 11.20 -49.58 14.70
CA ALA A 62 10.06 -49.97 13.87
C ALA A 62 10.35 -51.25 13.06
N PHE A 63 9.35 -52.13 12.96
CA PHE A 63 9.35 -53.30 12.08
C PHE A 63 8.44 -53.07 10.89
N PHE A 64 8.89 -53.49 9.71
CA PHE A 64 8.08 -53.66 8.52
C PHE A 64 8.07 -55.14 8.12
N VAL A 65 6.90 -55.79 8.26
CA VAL A 65 6.74 -57.24 8.04
C VAL A 65 5.65 -57.50 7.00
N ALA A 66 5.90 -58.46 6.11
CA ALA A 66 4.94 -58.88 5.09
C ALA A 66 4.44 -60.32 5.34
N PHE A 67 3.16 -60.55 5.10
CA PHE A 67 2.47 -61.82 5.27
C PHE A 67 1.72 -62.19 3.99
N ALA A 68 1.71 -63.49 3.66
CA ALA A 68 0.94 -64.01 2.53
C ALA A 68 -0.57 -64.07 2.80
N ARG A 69 -1.00 -64.01 4.07
CA ARG A 69 -2.40 -64.07 4.48
C ARG A 69 -2.71 -63.04 5.55
N ALA A 70 -3.83 -62.35 5.40
CA ALA A 70 -4.30 -61.36 6.35
C ALA A 70 -4.63 -61.95 7.73
N SER A 71 -5.12 -63.20 7.80
CA SER A 71 -5.38 -63.91 9.06
C SER A 71 -4.12 -64.08 9.91
N ASP A 72 -3.01 -64.35 9.24
CA ASP A 72 -1.73 -64.67 9.88
C ASP A 72 -1.11 -63.37 10.41
N ALA A 73 -1.22 -62.26 9.67
CA ALA A 73 -0.81 -60.93 10.14
C ALA A 73 -1.61 -60.48 11.38
N LEU A 74 -2.93 -60.72 11.42
CA LEU A 74 -3.74 -60.37 12.59
C LEU A 74 -3.40 -61.27 13.80
N ALA A 75 -3.16 -62.56 13.60
CA ALA A 75 -2.72 -63.47 14.66
C ALA A 75 -1.34 -63.06 15.20
N ALA A 76 -0.42 -62.69 14.32
CA ALA A 76 0.90 -62.19 14.67
C ALA A 76 0.83 -60.89 15.48
N ALA A 77 0.00 -59.93 15.04
CA ALA A 77 -0.18 -58.66 15.75
C ALA A 77 -0.74 -58.86 17.17
N ARG A 78 -1.69 -59.80 17.35
CA ARG A 78 -2.22 -60.15 18.68
C ARG A 78 -1.18 -60.77 19.58
N GLU A 79 -0.48 -61.77 19.07
CA GLU A 79 0.55 -62.47 19.82
C GLU A 79 1.65 -61.49 20.22
N ALA A 80 2.12 -60.68 19.27
CA ALA A 80 3.07 -59.60 19.51
C ALA A 80 2.57 -58.64 20.58
N GLN A 81 1.33 -58.13 20.47
CA GLN A 81 0.78 -57.19 21.45
C GLN A 81 0.63 -57.80 22.84
N SER A 82 0.32 -59.10 22.93
CA SER A 82 0.16 -59.84 24.20
C SER A 82 1.49 -60.25 24.86
N ALA A 83 2.51 -60.51 24.05
CA ALA A 83 3.82 -60.93 24.53
C ALA A 83 4.67 -59.74 25.01
N LEU A 84 4.26 -58.52 24.64
CA LEU A 84 4.85 -57.27 25.13
C LEU A 84 4.23 -56.88 26.47
N ASP A 85 4.76 -57.45 27.55
CA ASP A 85 4.40 -57.10 28.92
C ASP A 85 5.55 -56.28 29.54
N GLY A 86 5.57 -54.96 29.30
CA GLY A 86 6.66 -54.08 29.72
C GLY A 86 6.41 -52.58 29.50
N GLU A 87 7.38 -51.75 29.89
CA GLU A 87 7.33 -50.27 29.81
C GLU A 87 7.28 -49.72 28.36
N ILE A 88 7.70 -50.54 27.38
CA ILE A 88 7.70 -50.19 25.96
C ILE A 88 6.32 -50.49 25.35
N ARG A 89 5.57 -49.43 25.01
CA ARG A 89 4.26 -49.53 24.37
C ARG A 89 4.40 -49.39 22.86
N VAL A 90 3.95 -50.40 22.12
CA VAL A 90 4.07 -50.44 20.66
C VAL A 90 2.72 -50.27 20.00
N ARG A 91 2.65 -49.39 19.01
CA ARG A 91 1.51 -49.25 18.11
C ARG A 91 1.77 -50.04 16.84
N MET A 92 0.73 -50.69 16.31
CA MET A 92 0.84 -51.49 15.10
C MET A 92 -0.26 -51.12 14.09
N GLY A 93 0.06 -51.21 12.80
CA GLY A 93 -0.89 -51.00 11.70
C GLY A 93 -0.84 -52.15 10.72
N VAL A 94 -2.01 -52.70 10.37
CA VAL A 94 -2.14 -53.85 9.47
C VAL A 94 -2.99 -53.50 8.25
N HIS A 95 -2.41 -53.63 7.06
CA HIS A 95 -3.08 -53.30 5.80
C HIS A 95 -2.84 -54.35 4.72
N THR A 96 -3.86 -54.68 3.94
CA THR A 96 -3.79 -55.64 2.84
C THR A 96 -4.01 -54.94 1.51
N GLY A 97 -3.09 -55.16 0.57
CA GLY A 97 -3.10 -54.54 -0.76
C GLY A 97 -2.38 -55.39 -1.80
N GLU A 98 -2.12 -54.81 -2.98
CA GLU A 98 -1.43 -55.45 -4.11
C GLU A 98 -0.20 -54.63 -4.51
N PRO A 99 0.85 -54.63 -3.65
CA PRO A 99 2.06 -53.84 -3.88
C PRO A 99 2.87 -54.36 -5.08
N LEU A 100 3.63 -53.46 -5.71
CA LEU A 100 4.61 -53.85 -6.74
C LEU A 100 5.88 -54.35 -6.04
N LEU A 101 6.26 -55.62 -6.27
CA LEU A 101 7.52 -56.17 -5.77
C LEU A 101 8.66 -55.87 -6.76
N THR A 102 9.68 -55.15 -6.32
CA THR A 102 10.88 -54.80 -7.09
C THR A 102 12.12 -55.51 -6.55
N GLN A 103 13.28 -55.33 -7.21
CA GLN A 103 14.56 -55.85 -6.69
C GLN A 103 14.99 -55.20 -5.36
N GLU A 104 14.46 -54.02 -5.03
CA GLU A 104 14.76 -53.26 -3.81
C GLU A 104 13.69 -53.42 -2.72
N GLY A 105 12.63 -54.21 -2.97
CA GLY A 105 11.53 -54.45 -2.02
C GLY A 105 10.17 -54.03 -2.56
N TYR A 106 9.19 -53.83 -1.66
CA TYR A 106 7.84 -53.41 -2.03
C TYR A 106 7.77 -51.92 -2.33
N VAL A 107 7.13 -51.57 -3.44
CA VAL A 107 6.87 -50.21 -3.87
C VAL A 107 5.38 -50.07 -4.17
N GLY A 108 4.77 -48.98 -3.72
CA GLY A 108 3.36 -48.69 -3.98
C GLY A 108 2.66 -48.04 -2.81
N LEU A 109 1.44 -47.55 -3.08
CA LEU A 109 0.62 -46.81 -2.12
C LEU A 109 0.29 -47.64 -0.87
N ASP A 110 0.18 -48.96 -1.01
CA ASP A 110 -0.21 -49.87 0.07
C ASP A 110 0.84 -49.95 1.20
N VAL A 111 2.13 -49.80 0.87
CA VAL A 111 3.21 -49.74 1.88
C VAL A 111 3.07 -48.47 2.72
N HIS A 112 2.89 -47.32 2.06
CA HIS A 112 2.67 -46.05 2.74
C HIS A 112 1.38 -46.07 3.55
N ARG A 113 0.31 -46.67 3.03
CA ARG A 113 -0.97 -46.80 3.73
C ARG A 113 -0.83 -47.60 5.02
N ALA A 114 -0.15 -48.74 4.99
CA ALA A 114 0.12 -49.55 6.18
C ALA A 114 0.88 -48.77 7.26
N ALA A 115 1.92 -48.04 6.87
CA ALA A 115 2.70 -47.20 7.78
C ALA A 115 1.89 -46.04 8.38
N ARG A 116 1.02 -45.39 7.59
CA ARG A 116 0.14 -44.31 8.06
C ARG A 116 -0.94 -44.81 9.01
N ILE A 117 -1.47 -46.01 8.80
CA ILE A 117 -2.40 -46.65 9.73
C ILE A 117 -1.71 -46.89 11.08
N ALA A 118 -0.48 -47.41 11.10
CA ALA A 118 0.27 -47.58 12.34
C ALA A 118 0.50 -46.24 13.06
N ALA A 119 0.88 -45.19 12.32
CA ALA A 119 1.18 -43.87 12.87
C ALA A 119 -0.04 -43.13 13.47
N ALA A 120 -1.26 -43.47 13.04
CA ALA A 120 -2.50 -42.87 13.57
C ALA A 120 -2.85 -43.38 14.98
N GLY A 121 -2.30 -44.52 15.38
CA GLY A 121 -2.59 -45.19 16.65
C GLY A 121 -1.71 -44.74 17.82
N HIS A 122 -2.06 -45.26 19.00
CA HIS A 122 -1.39 -45.04 20.28
C HIS A 122 -0.70 -46.33 20.77
N GLY A 123 0.21 -46.21 21.74
CA GLY A 123 1.00 -47.33 22.25
C GLY A 123 0.12 -48.42 22.88
N GLY A 124 0.28 -49.65 22.35
CA GLY A 124 -0.51 -50.83 22.68
C GLY A 124 -1.76 -51.01 21.83
N GLN A 125 -1.96 -50.16 20.82
CA GLN A 125 -3.08 -50.22 19.89
C GLN A 125 -2.66 -50.92 18.59
N VAL A 126 -3.51 -51.82 18.10
CA VAL A 126 -3.36 -52.44 16.78
C VAL A 126 -4.50 -51.98 15.88
N LEU A 127 -4.15 -51.24 14.84
CA LEU A 127 -5.08 -50.70 13.85
C LEU A 127 -5.09 -51.50 12.56
N VAL A 128 -6.25 -51.61 11.93
CA VAL A 128 -6.52 -52.50 10.80
C VAL A 128 -7.32 -51.75 9.74
N SER A 129 -6.86 -51.80 8.48
CA SER A 129 -7.60 -51.21 7.34
C SER A 129 -8.87 -51.98 6.99
N GLN A 130 -9.77 -51.34 6.23
CA GLN A 130 -10.98 -51.98 5.70
C GLN A 130 -10.66 -53.24 4.88
N SER A 131 -9.67 -53.18 3.99
CA SER A 131 -9.31 -54.31 3.11
C SER A 131 -8.87 -55.55 3.89
N THR A 132 -8.08 -55.37 4.96
CA THR A 132 -7.67 -56.48 5.85
C THR A 132 -8.88 -57.09 6.60
N ARG A 133 -9.82 -56.25 7.06
CA ARG A 133 -11.05 -56.74 7.71
C ARG A 133 -11.88 -57.58 6.75
N ASP A 134 -12.11 -57.06 5.54
CA ASP A 134 -12.97 -57.72 4.55
C ASP A 134 -12.42 -59.08 4.11
N LEU A 135 -11.09 -59.21 4.02
CA LEU A 135 -10.43 -60.47 3.67
C LEU A 135 -10.41 -61.51 4.79
N THR A 136 -10.44 -61.08 6.05
CA THR A 136 -10.32 -61.99 7.22
C THR A 136 -11.66 -62.38 7.81
N GLY A 137 -12.68 -61.54 7.69
CA GLY A 137 -13.97 -61.76 8.34
C GLY A 137 -13.90 -61.78 9.88
N ALA A 138 -12.83 -61.26 10.48
CA ALA A 138 -12.62 -61.28 11.92
C ALA A 138 -13.73 -60.51 12.67
N HIS A 139 -14.33 -61.14 13.68
CA HIS A 139 -15.52 -60.63 14.39
C HIS A 139 -15.19 -59.75 15.62
N ASP A 140 -13.93 -59.66 16.00
CA ASP A 140 -13.40 -58.96 17.18
C ASP A 140 -12.58 -57.71 16.79
N LEU A 141 -12.99 -57.10 15.68
CA LEU A 141 -12.51 -55.81 15.21
C LEU A 141 -13.51 -54.71 15.55
N TYR A 142 -13.13 -53.80 16.43
CA TYR A 142 -13.94 -52.64 16.81
C TYR A 142 -13.84 -51.56 15.73
N ASP A 143 -14.98 -51.00 15.32
CA ASP A 143 -15.04 -49.97 14.28
C ASP A 143 -14.76 -48.59 14.86
N LEU A 144 -13.68 -47.95 14.40
CA LEU A 144 -13.32 -46.58 14.80
C LEU A 144 -13.87 -45.53 13.82
N GLY A 145 -14.47 -45.94 12.70
CA GLY A 145 -15.05 -45.04 11.73
C GLY A 145 -14.10 -44.67 10.58
N HIS A 146 -14.53 -43.68 9.79
CA HIS A 146 -13.77 -43.17 8.64
C HIS A 146 -12.83 -42.04 9.08
N HIS A 147 -11.58 -42.12 8.62
CA HIS A 147 -10.52 -41.17 8.96
C HIS A 147 -9.70 -40.76 7.74
N ARG A 148 -9.30 -39.49 7.69
CA ARG A 148 -8.31 -39.03 6.70
C ARG A 148 -6.90 -39.14 7.24
N LEU A 149 -6.09 -39.95 6.57
CA LEU A 149 -4.68 -40.17 6.91
C LEU A 149 -3.78 -39.31 6.01
N ARG A 150 -2.64 -38.86 6.55
CA ARG A 150 -1.66 -38.02 5.85
C ARG A 150 -1.23 -38.64 4.52
N ASP A 151 -1.20 -37.82 3.46
CA ASP A 151 -0.79 -38.16 2.09
C ASP A 151 -1.67 -39.20 1.36
N LEU A 152 -2.84 -39.53 1.90
CA LEU A 152 -3.86 -40.38 1.24
C LEU A 152 -5.07 -39.52 0.85
N THR A 153 -5.46 -39.60 -0.43
CA THR A 153 -6.51 -38.75 -1.01
C THR A 153 -7.92 -39.19 -0.62
N GLU A 154 -8.11 -40.45 -0.24
CA GLU A 154 -9.38 -41.05 0.18
C GLU A 154 -9.37 -41.36 1.67
N GLY A 155 -10.52 -41.19 2.34
CA GLY A 155 -10.68 -41.54 3.74
C GLY A 155 -10.71 -43.06 3.94
N GLU A 156 -9.96 -43.56 4.92
CA GLU A 156 -9.85 -44.97 5.23
C GLU A 156 -10.74 -45.29 6.44
N ARG A 157 -11.50 -46.40 6.39
CA ARG A 157 -12.23 -46.89 7.56
C ARG A 157 -11.30 -47.75 8.40
N ILE A 158 -11.10 -47.36 9.65
CA ILE A 158 -10.12 -47.96 10.55
C ILE A 158 -10.81 -48.81 11.60
N TYR A 159 -10.22 -49.96 11.85
CA TYR A 159 -10.63 -50.91 12.89
C TYR A 159 -9.54 -51.11 13.91
N GLN A 160 -9.91 -51.52 15.12
CA GLN A 160 -8.99 -51.88 16.18
C GLN A 160 -9.15 -53.35 16.57
N ILE A 161 -8.05 -54.03 16.87
CA ILE A 161 -8.10 -55.34 17.53
C ILE A 161 -8.38 -55.19 19.02
N GLY A 162 -9.42 -55.86 19.53
CA GLY A 162 -9.80 -55.85 20.95
C GLY A 162 -10.63 -54.63 21.36
N ASP A 163 -11.14 -54.66 22.59
CA ASP A 163 -12.12 -53.73 23.15
C ASP A 163 -11.54 -52.69 24.12
N ALA A 164 -10.22 -52.60 24.21
CA ALA A 164 -9.55 -51.57 25.02
C ALA A 164 -9.84 -50.15 24.51
N THR A 165 -10.06 -49.22 25.42
CA THR A 165 -10.36 -47.81 25.09
C THR A 165 -9.07 -47.01 24.92
N PHE A 166 -8.95 -46.29 23.80
CA PHE A 166 -7.84 -45.37 23.49
C PHE A 166 -8.38 -43.95 23.21
N PRO A 167 -7.53 -42.91 23.27
CA PRO A 167 -7.89 -41.59 22.76
C PRO A 167 -8.23 -41.63 21.26
N PRO A 168 -8.92 -40.61 20.72
CA PRO A 168 -9.19 -40.50 19.29
C PRO A 168 -7.91 -40.64 18.43
N LEU A 169 -8.06 -41.18 17.22
CA LEU A 169 -6.93 -41.38 16.30
C LEU A 169 -6.30 -40.05 15.88
N LYS A 170 -4.97 -40.04 15.73
CA LYS A 170 -4.19 -38.88 15.25
C LYS A 170 -4.36 -38.74 13.74
N THR A 171 -5.46 -38.12 13.32
CA THR A 171 -5.94 -38.04 11.93
C THR A 171 -6.17 -36.58 11.50
N LEU A 172 -6.26 -36.32 10.20
CA LEU A 172 -6.39 -34.96 9.63
C LEU A 172 -7.74 -34.27 9.94
N ASP A 173 -8.65 -34.94 10.65
CA ASP A 173 -10.00 -34.44 10.95
C ASP A 173 -10.04 -33.43 12.14
N ARG A 174 -8.88 -32.95 12.66
CA ARG A 174 -8.80 -31.95 13.76
C ARG A 174 -8.51 -30.50 13.31
N THR A 175 -8.55 -30.21 12.01
CA THR A 175 -8.39 -28.85 11.46
C THR A 175 -9.60 -28.46 10.61
N GLU A 176 -10.38 -27.50 11.09
CA GLU A 176 -11.51 -26.91 10.36
C GLU A 176 -11.14 -25.50 9.89
N LEU A 177 -10.40 -25.41 8.78
CA LEU A 177 -10.11 -24.14 8.10
C LEU A 177 -10.89 -24.04 6.77
N PRO A 178 -11.40 -22.85 6.39
CA PRO A 178 -12.02 -22.64 5.09
C PRO A 178 -11.04 -22.93 3.95
N VAL A 179 -11.46 -23.72 2.96
CA VAL A 179 -10.67 -23.93 1.73
C VAL A 179 -10.71 -22.66 0.90
N THR A 180 -9.55 -22.07 0.63
CA THR A 180 -9.45 -20.88 -0.23
C THR A 180 -9.14 -21.30 -1.68
N ALA A 181 -9.97 -20.84 -2.63
CA ALA A 181 -9.89 -21.28 -4.03
C ALA A 181 -8.78 -20.60 -4.86
N THR A 182 -8.15 -19.56 -4.32
CA THR A 182 -7.12 -18.78 -5.02
C THR A 182 -5.92 -18.47 -4.11
N PRO A 183 -4.70 -18.33 -4.65
CA PRO A 183 -3.52 -18.05 -3.83
C PRO A 183 -3.59 -16.66 -3.19
N LEU A 184 -2.91 -16.51 -2.04
CA LEU A 184 -2.69 -15.22 -1.39
C LEU A 184 -1.58 -14.47 -2.15
N VAL A 185 -1.88 -13.27 -2.65
CA VAL A 185 -0.96 -12.45 -3.46
C VAL A 185 -0.59 -11.18 -2.70
N GLY A 186 0.70 -10.82 -2.71
CA GLY A 186 1.18 -9.54 -2.16
C GLY A 186 1.12 -9.39 -0.64
N ARG A 187 1.14 -10.51 0.11
CA ARG A 187 1.04 -10.51 1.59
C ARG A 187 2.09 -11.36 2.31
N ALA A 188 3.23 -11.60 1.63
CA ALA A 188 4.27 -12.48 2.16
C ALA A 188 4.92 -11.93 3.44
N ARG A 189 5.03 -10.60 3.55
CA ARG A 189 5.57 -9.95 4.75
C ARG A 189 4.61 -10.11 5.92
N GLU A 190 3.34 -9.74 5.74
CA GLU A 190 2.31 -9.77 6.77
C GLU A 190 2.08 -11.19 7.28
N LEU A 191 2.13 -12.18 6.39
CA LEU A 191 2.04 -13.60 6.74
C LEU A 191 3.17 -14.01 7.69
N ARG A 192 4.42 -13.64 7.40
CA ARG A 192 5.57 -13.94 8.26
C ARG A 192 5.45 -13.27 9.62
N GLU A 193 5.19 -11.96 9.63
CA GLU A 193 5.11 -11.17 10.86
C GLU A 193 4.01 -11.68 11.82
N LEU A 194 2.83 -12.03 11.30
CA LEU A 194 1.75 -12.59 12.12
C LEU A 194 2.06 -14.00 12.64
N THR A 195 2.69 -14.83 11.81
CA THR A 195 3.11 -16.18 12.19
C THR A 195 4.18 -16.13 13.29
N GLU A 196 5.17 -15.25 13.15
CA GLU A 196 6.21 -14.98 14.14
C GLU A 196 5.61 -14.44 15.44
N ALA A 197 4.71 -13.45 15.37
CA ALA A 197 4.05 -12.90 16.55
C ALA A 197 3.34 -13.98 17.38
N LEU A 198 2.64 -14.92 16.74
CA LEU A 198 1.99 -16.03 17.43
C LEU A 198 3.02 -17.03 18.00
N ARG A 199 4.14 -17.29 17.31
CA ARG A 199 5.22 -18.16 17.80
C ARG A 199 5.98 -17.58 19.00
N GLU A 200 6.16 -16.27 19.05
CA GLU A 200 6.85 -15.55 20.13
C GLU A 200 6.09 -15.52 21.46
N GLY A 201 4.89 -16.12 21.50
CA GLY A 201 4.11 -16.29 22.73
C GLY A 201 2.98 -15.28 22.89
N ASN A 202 2.71 -14.42 21.90
CA ASN A 202 1.53 -13.57 21.92
C ASN A 202 0.27 -14.43 21.82
N ARG A 203 -0.63 -14.31 22.79
CA ARG A 203 -1.81 -15.17 22.92
C ARG A 203 -3.07 -14.58 22.32
N LEU A 204 -3.08 -13.28 22.07
CA LEU A 204 -4.15 -12.57 21.38
C LEU A 204 -3.54 -11.62 20.35
N VAL A 205 -3.71 -11.96 19.08
CA VAL A 205 -3.34 -11.09 17.96
C VAL A 205 -4.62 -10.68 17.25
N THR A 206 -4.88 -9.38 17.18
CA THR A 206 -6.03 -8.82 16.46
C THR A 206 -5.56 -8.18 15.17
N VAL A 207 -5.95 -8.76 14.03
CA VAL A 207 -5.75 -8.17 12.71
C VAL A 207 -6.84 -7.12 12.47
N THR A 208 -6.46 -5.84 12.53
CA THR A 208 -7.34 -4.68 12.24
C THR A 208 -7.16 -4.19 10.81
N GLY A 209 -8.04 -3.33 10.30
CA GLY A 209 -7.90 -2.72 8.97
C GLY A 209 -9.24 -2.50 8.25
N ALA A 210 -9.19 -1.74 7.16
CA ALA A 210 -10.37 -1.34 6.40
C ALA A 210 -11.20 -2.52 5.89
N GLY A 211 -12.49 -2.28 5.63
CA GLY A 211 -13.36 -3.25 4.96
C GLY A 211 -12.80 -3.65 3.59
N GLY A 212 -12.72 -4.94 3.30
CA GLY A 212 -12.17 -5.43 2.03
C GLY A 212 -10.63 -5.48 1.92
N SER A 213 -9.88 -5.18 3.00
CA SER A 213 -8.40 -5.23 3.02
C SER A 213 -7.80 -6.65 2.95
N GLY A 214 -8.62 -7.69 3.14
CA GLY A 214 -8.21 -9.09 3.08
C GLY A 214 -7.91 -9.77 4.43
N LYS A 215 -8.31 -9.17 5.56
CA LYS A 215 -8.05 -9.69 6.92
C LYS A 215 -8.39 -11.17 7.10
N THR A 216 -9.62 -11.57 6.77
CA THR A 216 -10.09 -12.97 6.87
C THR A 216 -9.20 -13.92 6.08
N ARG A 217 -8.83 -13.53 4.85
CA ARG A 217 -8.01 -14.36 3.98
C ARG A 217 -6.58 -14.51 4.50
N LEU A 218 -6.02 -13.42 5.00
CA LEU A 218 -4.71 -13.44 5.65
C LEU A 218 -4.73 -14.31 6.92
N ALA A 219 -5.75 -14.15 7.78
CA ALA A 219 -5.85 -14.91 9.02
C ALA A 219 -6.01 -16.42 8.78
N VAL A 220 -6.80 -16.82 7.78
CA VAL A 220 -6.91 -18.23 7.38
C VAL A 220 -5.57 -18.76 6.84
N GLN A 221 -4.81 -17.97 6.08
CA GLN A 221 -3.48 -18.38 5.61
C GLN A 221 -2.48 -18.50 6.78
N VAL A 222 -2.46 -17.55 7.71
CA VAL A 222 -1.63 -17.62 8.93
C VAL A 222 -1.96 -18.89 9.72
N ALA A 223 -3.25 -19.17 9.89
CA ALA A 223 -3.70 -20.36 10.59
C ALA A 223 -3.29 -21.66 9.87
N ALA A 224 -3.26 -21.67 8.54
CA ALA A 224 -2.80 -22.80 7.75
C ALA A 224 -1.28 -23.04 7.90
N GLU A 225 -0.46 -21.99 7.95
CA GLU A 225 1.00 -22.08 8.18
C GLU A 225 1.34 -22.56 9.61
N LEU A 226 0.40 -22.42 10.54
CA LEU A 226 0.57 -22.77 11.96
C LEU A 226 -0.04 -24.11 12.34
N ILE A 227 -0.60 -24.90 11.40
CA ILE A 227 -1.25 -26.18 11.71
C ILE A 227 -0.33 -27.13 12.50
N ASP A 228 0.94 -27.21 12.11
CA ASP A 228 1.91 -28.12 12.74
C ASP A 228 2.41 -27.61 14.12
N ASP A 229 2.10 -26.37 14.49
CA ASP A 229 2.56 -25.74 15.73
C ASP A 229 1.62 -25.99 16.93
N PHE A 230 0.40 -26.49 16.70
CA PHE A 230 -0.62 -26.69 17.75
C PHE A 230 -1.06 -28.16 17.83
N ALA A 231 -0.73 -28.84 18.93
CA ALA A 231 -0.92 -30.29 19.07
C ALA A 231 -2.39 -30.74 19.05
N ASP A 232 -3.32 -29.85 19.45
CA ASP A 232 -4.75 -30.15 19.51
C ASP A 232 -5.58 -29.54 18.37
N GLY A 233 -4.92 -28.81 17.46
CA GLY A 233 -5.49 -28.35 16.19
C GLY A 233 -5.73 -26.84 16.08
N VAL A 234 -6.24 -26.45 14.91
CA VAL A 234 -6.52 -25.07 14.52
C VAL A 234 -7.95 -24.97 14.02
N PHE A 235 -8.74 -24.05 14.57
CA PHE A 235 -10.17 -23.97 14.33
C PHE A 235 -10.61 -22.57 13.89
N PHE A 236 -11.42 -22.51 12.84
CA PHE A 236 -12.05 -21.28 12.37
C PHE A 236 -13.41 -21.06 13.06
N VAL A 237 -13.59 -19.88 13.63
CA VAL A 237 -14.80 -19.48 14.36
C VAL A 237 -15.49 -18.33 13.59
N PRO A 238 -16.44 -18.63 12.69
CA PRO A 238 -17.14 -17.59 11.95
C PRO A 238 -18.15 -16.87 12.84
N LEU A 239 -17.91 -15.59 13.15
CA LEU A 239 -18.82 -14.78 13.97
C LEU A 239 -19.74 -13.89 13.13
N ALA A 240 -19.60 -13.92 11.81
CA ALA A 240 -20.38 -13.15 10.85
C ALA A 240 -21.90 -13.16 11.06
N GLY A 241 -22.46 -14.29 11.53
CA GLY A 241 -23.89 -14.49 11.76
C GLY A 241 -24.30 -14.44 13.24
N VAL A 242 -23.40 -14.05 14.14
CA VAL A 242 -23.66 -13.97 15.59
C VAL A 242 -23.98 -12.53 15.95
N SER A 243 -25.20 -12.24 16.38
CA SER A 243 -25.60 -10.85 16.69
C SER A 243 -25.46 -10.46 18.17
N ASP A 244 -25.41 -11.45 19.07
CA ASP A 244 -25.38 -11.24 20.53
C ASP A 244 -24.01 -11.66 21.10
N PRO A 245 -23.28 -10.78 21.81
CA PRO A 245 -22.00 -11.10 22.46
C PRO A 245 -22.03 -12.34 23.36
N ILE A 246 -23.16 -12.65 23.99
CA ILE A 246 -23.31 -13.82 24.87
C ILE A 246 -23.16 -15.14 24.07
N LEU A 247 -23.43 -15.13 22.78
CA LEU A 247 -23.34 -16.31 21.91
C LEU A 247 -21.92 -16.60 21.39
N VAL A 248 -20.93 -15.75 21.72
CA VAL A 248 -19.54 -15.96 21.31
C VAL A 248 -18.95 -17.22 21.95
N GLU A 249 -19.10 -17.40 23.27
CA GLU A 249 -18.60 -18.59 23.98
C GLU A 249 -19.17 -19.90 23.45
N PRO A 250 -20.50 -20.07 23.31
CA PRO A 250 -21.08 -21.27 22.70
C PRO A 250 -20.57 -21.53 21.28
N THR A 251 -20.32 -20.47 20.50
CA THR A 251 -19.83 -20.59 19.13
C THR A 251 -18.37 -21.06 19.08
N VAL A 252 -17.53 -20.55 19.99
CA VAL A 252 -16.14 -21.01 20.17
C VAL A 252 -16.11 -22.47 20.61
N ALA A 253 -16.88 -22.84 21.63
CA ALA A 253 -16.93 -24.22 22.13
C ALA A 253 -17.34 -25.21 21.02
N ARG A 254 -18.39 -24.85 20.25
CA ARG A 254 -18.87 -25.65 19.11
C ARG A 254 -17.80 -25.81 18.03
N ALA A 255 -17.10 -24.75 17.64
CA ALA A 255 -16.07 -24.79 16.61
C ALA A 255 -14.86 -25.64 17.04
N ALA A 256 -14.50 -25.61 18.32
CA ALA A 256 -13.43 -26.43 18.88
C ALA A 256 -13.88 -27.88 19.21
N GLY A 257 -15.14 -28.23 18.97
CA GLY A 257 -15.67 -29.57 19.24
C GLY A 257 -15.80 -29.94 20.72
N VAL A 258 -15.91 -28.95 21.62
CA VAL A 258 -16.03 -29.15 23.07
C VAL A 258 -17.38 -28.71 23.63
N PRO A 259 -17.87 -29.30 24.74
CA PRO A 259 -19.14 -28.90 25.34
C PRO A 259 -19.13 -27.49 25.93
N ARG A 260 -18.02 -27.07 26.53
CA ARG A 260 -17.85 -25.75 27.15
C ARG A 260 -16.45 -25.23 26.93
N VAL A 261 -16.30 -23.90 26.89
CA VAL A 261 -15.02 -23.21 26.75
C VAL A 261 -14.02 -23.58 27.86
N ALA A 262 -14.50 -23.87 29.07
CA ALA A 262 -13.66 -24.34 30.18
C ALA A 262 -12.91 -25.65 29.88
N ASP A 263 -13.46 -26.49 28.99
CA ASP A 263 -12.85 -27.77 28.61
C ASP A 263 -11.65 -27.57 27.65
N LEU A 264 -11.41 -26.34 27.16
CA LEU A 264 -10.23 -25.96 26.37
C LEU A 264 -8.97 -25.76 27.22
N ARG A 265 -9.09 -25.79 28.55
CA ARG A 265 -8.02 -25.42 29.48
C ARG A 265 -6.70 -26.16 29.26
N GLU A 266 -6.78 -27.44 28.96
CA GLU A 266 -5.60 -28.31 28.80
C GLU A 266 -5.15 -28.46 27.34
N LEU A 267 -5.93 -27.93 26.39
CA LEU A 267 -5.72 -28.11 24.95
C LEU A 267 -4.78 -27.05 24.38
N ASP A 268 -3.89 -27.49 23.49
CA ASP A 268 -2.97 -26.64 22.73
C ASP A 268 -3.53 -26.32 21.35
N ILE A 269 -4.29 -25.22 21.25
CA ILE A 269 -5.07 -24.86 20.05
C ILE A 269 -4.92 -23.39 19.65
N LEU A 270 -5.12 -23.15 18.35
CA LEU A 270 -5.33 -21.83 17.78
C LEU A 270 -6.79 -21.66 17.36
N LEU A 271 -7.42 -20.59 17.83
CA LEU A 271 -8.77 -20.19 17.42
C LEU A 271 -8.68 -18.95 16.53
N VAL A 272 -9.23 -19.05 15.32
CA VAL A 272 -9.35 -17.91 14.39
C VAL A 272 -10.76 -17.32 14.51
N LEU A 273 -10.91 -16.21 15.22
CA LEU A 273 -12.21 -15.56 15.41
C LEU A 273 -12.40 -14.52 14.30
N ASP A 274 -13.28 -14.81 13.36
CA ASP A 274 -13.48 -13.94 12.20
C ASP A 274 -14.64 -12.96 12.39
N ASN A 275 -14.41 -11.70 12.03
CA ASN A 275 -15.41 -10.63 11.95
C ASN A 275 -15.95 -10.17 13.33
N LEU A 276 -15.09 -9.95 14.33
CA LEU A 276 -15.48 -9.62 15.71
C LEU A 276 -15.98 -8.17 15.90
N GLU A 277 -15.88 -7.26 14.91
CA GLU A 277 -16.15 -5.82 15.08
C GLU A 277 -17.55 -5.43 15.60
N HIS A 278 -18.54 -6.32 15.45
CA HIS A 278 -19.92 -6.10 15.91
C HIS A 278 -20.21 -6.73 17.28
N LEU A 279 -19.21 -7.41 17.87
CA LEU A 279 -19.28 -8.14 19.12
C LEU A 279 -18.18 -7.70 20.08
N LEU A 280 -17.70 -6.45 19.98
CA LEU A 280 -16.62 -5.94 20.83
C LEU A 280 -16.93 -6.04 22.33
N ALA A 281 -18.21 -6.02 22.71
CA ALA A 281 -18.65 -6.25 24.08
C ALA A 281 -18.26 -7.66 24.63
N ALA A 282 -17.94 -8.64 23.77
CA ALA A 282 -17.43 -9.95 24.16
C ALA A 282 -15.93 -9.96 24.51
N ALA A 283 -15.23 -8.81 24.40
CA ALA A 283 -13.80 -8.74 24.65
C ALA A 283 -13.39 -9.21 26.06
N GLY A 284 -14.20 -8.88 27.09
CA GLY A 284 -13.97 -9.35 28.46
C GLY A 284 -14.01 -10.88 28.56
N THR A 285 -14.97 -11.50 27.89
CA THR A 285 -15.14 -12.96 27.83
C THR A 285 -13.96 -13.66 27.15
N LEU A 286 -13.42 -13.07 26.08
CA LEU A 286 -12.21 -13.60 25.42
C LEU A 286 -10.97 -13.48 26.32
N SER A 287 -10.89 -12.40 27.10
CA SER A 287 -9.83 -12.22 28.10
C SER A 287 -9.93 -13.28 29.21
N ASP A 288 -11.14 -13.59 29.67
CA ASP A 288 -11.37 -14.63 30.69
C ASP A 288 -11.02 -16.03 30.16
N LEU A 289 -11.36 -16.33 28.90
CA LEU A 289 -10.94 -17.57 28.23
C LEU A 289 -9.41 -17.70 28.21
N LEU A 290 -8.70 -16.65 27.81
CA LEU A 290 -7.23 -16.66 27.80
C LEU A 290 -6.65 -16.85 29.20
N ALA A 291 -7.26 -16.26 30.23
CA ALA A 291 -6.82 -16.46 31.61
C ALA A 291 -7.02 -17.91 32.09
N GLN A 292 -8.11 -18.57 31.68
CA GLN A 292 -8.46 -19.92 32.11
C GLN A 292 -7.76 -21.04 31.32
N ALA A 293 -7.38 -20.78 30.07
CA ALA A 293 -6.81 -21.78 29.16
C ALA A 293 -5.43 -21.36 28.63
N PRO A 294 -4.33 -21.59 29.36
CA PRO A 294 -3.02 -20.97 29.11
C PRO A 294 -2.37 -21.36 27.76
N LYS A 295 -2.76 -22.49 27.17
CA LYS A 295 -2.24 -22.97 25.89
C LYS A 295 -3.09 -22.54 24.68
N VAL A 296 -4.24 -21.92 24.91
CA VAL A 296 -5.07 -21.35 23.83
C VAL A 296 -4.46 -20.04 23.34
N LYS A 297 -4.38 -19.90 22.01
CA LYS A 297 -4.10 -18.63 21.32
C LYS A 297 -5.27 -18.22 20.44
N LEU A 298 -5.49 -16.91 20.32
CA LEU A 298 -6.54 -16.30 19.52
C LEU A 298 -5.93 -15.44 18.41
N LEU A 299 -6.35 -15.70 17.17
CA LEU A 299 -6.13 -14.82 16.03
C LEU A 299 -7.48 -14.22 15.64
N VAL A 300 -7.66 -12.93 15.89
CA VAL A 300 -8.94 -12.25 15.69
C VAL A 300 -8.87 -11.39 14.44
N THR A 301 -9.89 -11.43 13.59
CA THR A 301 -10.09 -10.41 12.55
C THR A 301 -11.19 -9.46 12.98
N SER A 302 -10.91 -8.17 12.92
CA SER A 302 -11.84 -7.12 13.29
C SER A 302 -11.55 -5.85 12.51
N ARG A 303 -12.49 -4.91 12.45
CA ARG A 303 -12.23 -3.53 11.99
C ARG A 303 -11.70 -2.64 13.11
N ALA A 304 -12.00 -2.99 14.36
CA ALA A 304 -11.60 -2.26 15.54
C ALA A 304 -10.93 -3.16 16.58
N ARG A 305 -10.09 -2.53 17.40
CA ARG A 305 -9.44 -3.18 18.53
C ARG A 305 -10.44 -3.65 19.57
N LEU A 306 -10.10 -4.73 20.25
CA LEU A 306 -10.88 -5.25 21.39
C LEU A 306 -10.65 -4.41 22.65
N ARG A 307 -9.50 -3.71 22.74
CA ARG A 307 -9.09 -2.87 23.88
C ARG A 307 -8.94 -3.67 25.18
N VAL A 308 -8.26 -4.81 25.10
CA VAL A 308 -7.92 -5.66 26.26
C VAL A 308 -6.40 -5.75 26.45
N SER A 309 -5.95 -5.95 27.69
CA SER A 309 -4.52 -5.81 28.07
C SER A 309 -3.57 -6.80 27.36
N ALA A 310 -4.06 -7.98 26.99
CA ALA A 310 -3.26 -9.01 26.32
C ALA A 310 -3.24 -8.87 24.78
N GLU A 311 -3.92 -7.87 24.22
CA GLU A 311 -4.08 -7.68 22.78
C GLU A 311 -2.83 -7.10 22.12
N VAL A 312 -2.32 -7.81 21.12
CA VAL A 312 -1.38 -7.29 20.13
C VAL A 312 -2.15 -6.93 18.87
N GLU A 313 -2.22 -5.64 18.55
CA GLU A 313 -2.84 -5.16 17.30
C GLU A 313 -1.87 -5.31 16.13
N TYR A 314 -2.32 -5.95 15.05
CA TYR A 314 -1.65 -5.95 13.77
C TYR A 314 -2.52 -5.22 12.73
N ARG A 315 -2.15 -3.99 12.38
CA ARG A 315 -2.93 -3.19 11.43
C ARG A 315 -2.61 -3.59 9.99
N LEU A 316 -3.60 -4.18 9.31
CA LEU A 316 -3.49 -4.60 7.93
C LEU A 316 -3.78 -3.44 6.98
N GLU A 317 -2.73 -2.86 6.43
CA GLU A 317 -2.78 -1.82 5.40
C GLU A 317 -3.30 -2.37 4.05
N PRO A 318 -3.90 -1.54 3.18
CA PRO A 318 -4.15 -1.93 1.79
C PRO A 318 -2.87 -2.38 1.06
N LEU A 319 -3.03 -3.07 -0.08
CA LEU A 319 -1.86 -3.53 -0.84
C LEU A 319 -1.07 -2.31 -1.34
N PRO A 320 0.27 -2.29 -1.19
CA PRO A 320 1.10 -1.26 -1.83
C PRO A 320 0.98 -1.38 -3.35
N GLU A 321 1.21 -0.29 -4.07
CA GLU A 321 0.94 -0.21 -5.52
C GLU A 321 1.51 -1.40 -6.34
N PRO A 322 2.77 -1.85 -6.15
CA PRO A 322 3.30 -2.99 -6.90
C PRO A 322 2.50 -4.28 -6.67
N ASP A 323 2.09 -4.53 -5.43
CA ASP A 323 1.32 -5.71 -5.04
C ASP A 323 -0.15 -5.59 -5.46
N ALA A 324 -0.72 -4.39 -5.41
CA ALA A 324 -2.07 -4.09 -5.90
C ALA A 324 -2.17 -4.35 -7.41
N VAL A 325 -1.17 -3.92 -8.19
CA VAL A 325 -1.08 -4.17 -9.63
C VAL A 325 -0.91 -5.67 -9.90
N ALA A 326 -0.03 -6.36 -9.17
CA ALA A 326 0.15 -7.80 -9.29
C ALA A 326 -1.16 -8.57 -8.98
N PHE A 327 -1.85 -8.18 -7.91
CA PHE A 327 -3.15 -8.75 -7.52
C PHE A 327 -4.21 -8.51 -8.60
N PHE A 328 -4.34 -7.27 -9.10
CA PHE A 328 -5.30 -6.92 -10.14
C PHE A 328 -5.07 -7.74 -11.41
N VAL A 329 -3.82 -7.83 -11.88
CA VAL A 329 -3.47 -8.60 -13.08
C VAL A 329 -3.75 -10.10 -12.88
N ASP A 330 -3.42 -10.65 -11.71
CA ASP A 330 -3.73 -12.05 -11.40
C ASP A 330 -5.24 -12.33 -11.47
N ARG A 331 -6.06 -11.50 -10.82
CA ARG A 331 -7.54 -11.64 -10.88
C ARG A 331 -8.10 -11.42 -12.28
N ALA A 332 -7.58 -10.42 -13.00
CA ALA A 332 -8.02 -10.11 -14.35
C ALA A 332 -7.71 -11.22 -15.36
N ARG A 333 -6.60 -11.93 -15.18
CA ARG A 333 -6.21 -13.05 -16.05
C ARG A 333 -7.16 -14.24 -16.00
N ALA A 334 -7.94 -14.37 -14.92
CA ALA A 334 -9.02 -15.36 -14.85
C ALA A 334 -10.11 -15.12 -15.92
N VAL A 335 -10.32 -13.87 -16.34
CA VAL A 335 -11.34 -13.49 -17.35
C VAL A 335 -10.74 -13.04 -18.69
N ARG A 336 -9.50 -12.53 -18.71
CA ARG A 336 -8.76 -12.09 -19.90
C ARG A 336 -7.25 -12.41 -19.77
N ARG A 337 -6.81 -13.51 -20.39
CA ARG A 337 -5.47 -14.10 -20.18
C ARG A 337 -4.30 -13.24 -20.62
N ASP A 338 -4.48 -12.36 -21.59
CA ASP A 338 -3.45 -11.52 -22.21
C ASP A 338 -3.25 -10.18 -21.50
N LEU A 339 -4.00 -9.88 -20.43
CA LEU A 339 -3.85 -8.64 -19.70
C LEU A 339 -2.43 -8.50 -19.09
N ARG A 340 -1.85 -7.32 -19.29
CA ARG A 340 -0.57 -6.87 -18.72
C ARG A 340 -0.79 -5.61 -17.90
N ALA A 341 0.13 -5.35 -16.98
CA ALA A 341 0.18 -4.09 -16.27
C ALA A 341 0.58 -2.97 -17.25
N ASP A 342 -0.14 -1.86 -17.18
CA ASP A 342 0.13 -0.60 -17.87
C ASP A 342 -0.18 0.57 -16.92
N ASP A 343 -0.03 1.80 -17.40
CA ASP A 343 -0.31 3.00 -16.59
C ASP A 343 -1.78 3.12 -16.19
N ALA A 344 -2.70 2.63 -17.03
CA ALA A 344 -4.13 2.62 -16.70
C ALA A 344 -4.42 1.66 -15.53
N VAL A 345 -3.80 0.48 -15.50
CA VAL A 345 -3.92 -0.48 -14.38
C VAL A 345 -3.34 0.10 -13.09
N ARG A 346 -2.18 0.77 -13.14
CA ARG A 346 -1.60 1.46 -11.97
C ARG A 346 -2.55 2.50 -11.41
N GLU A 347 -3.09 3.36 -12.28
CA GLU A 347 -4.03 4.40 -11.90
C GLU A 347 -5.36 3.82 -11.38
N ILE A 348 -5.86 2.72 -11.95
CA ILE A 348 -7.00 1.98 -11.39
C ILE A 348 -6.69 1.50 -9.97
N CYS A 349 -5.52 0.89 -9.74
CA CYS A 349 -5.14 0.39 -8.43
C CYS A 349 -5.06 1.52 -7.39
N ARG A 350 -4.50 2.66 -7.79
CA ARG A 350 -4.43 3.88 -6.98
C ARG A 350 -5.84 4.41 -6.64
N ARG A 351 -6.74 4.47 -7.62
CA ARG A 351 -8.15 4.87 -7.41
C ARG A 351 -8.97 3.85 -6.63
N LEU A 352 -8.50 2.63 -6.45
CA LEU A 352 -9.18 1.62 -5.64
C LEU A 352 -8.50 1.43 -4.27
N ASP A 353 -7.66 2.40 -3.88
CA ASP A 353 -6.95 2.47 -2.60
C ASP A 353 -6.12 1.21 -2.30
N GLY A 354 -5.76 0.40 -3.30
CA GLY A 354 -5.11 -0.89 -3.10
C GLY A 354 -5.96 -1.92 -2.32
N LEU A 355 -7.28 -1.73 -2.19
CA LEU A 355 -8.16 -2.64 -1.45
C LEU A 355 -8.42 -3.92 -2.26
N PRO A 356 -7.99 -5.12 -1.81
CA PRO A 356 -8.14 -6.36 -2.56
C PRO A 356 -9.57 -6.64 -3.06
N LEU A 357 -10.59 -6.39 -2.25
CA LEU A 357 -11.98 -6.58 -2.67
C LEU A 357 -12.36 -5.65 -3.84
N ALA A 358 -11.97 -4.38 -3.78
CA ALA A 358 -12.24 -3.40 -4.82
C ALA A 358 -11.51 -3.77 -6.13
N LEU A 359 -10.24 -4.16 -6.00
CA LEU A 359 -9.41 -4.62 -7.12
C LEU A 359 -10.01 -5.87 -7.78
N GLU A 360 -10.49 -6.84 -6.99
CA GLU A 360 -11.12 -8.06 -7.50
C GLU A 360 -12.43 -7.77 -8.26
N LEU A 361 -13.28 -6.90 -7.69
CA LEU A 361 -14.51 -6.46 -8.34
C LEU A 361 -14.24 -5.75 -9.67
N ALA A 362 -13.25 -4.84 -9.71
CA ALA A 362 -12.85 -4.14 -10.93
C ALA A 362 -12.20 -5.09 -11.95
N ALA A 363 -11.33 -6.00 -11.51
CA ALA A 363 -10.66 -6.97 -12.37
C ALA A 363 -11.67 -7.90 -13.07
N SER A 364 -12.79 -8.23 -12.43
CA SER A 364 -13.86 -9.02 -13.08
C SER A 364 -14.51 -8.30 -14.28
N ARG A 365 -14.46 -6.97 -14.33
CA ARG A 365 -15.08 -6.13 -15.38
C ARG A 365 -14.24 -5.98 -16.64
N VAL A 366 -12.96 -6.37 -16.59
CA VAL A 366 -12.05 -6.27 -17.75
C VAL A 366 -12.47 -7.16 -18.93
N LYS A 367 -13.37 -8.13 -18.71
CA LYS A 367 -14.00 -8.88 -19.79
C LYS A 367 -14.81 -7.99 -20.74
N VAL A 368 -15.37 -6.89 -20.25
CA VAL A 368 -16.29 -6.00 -20.97
C VAL A 368 -15.68 -4.62 -21.22
N LEU A 369 -14.85 -4.12 -20.31
CA LEU A 369 -14.23 -2.79 -20.38
C LEU A 369 -12.71 -2.92 -20.36
N ASP A 370 -12.02 -2.42 -21.38
CA ASP A 370 -10.56 -2.34 -21.35
C ASP A 370 -10.08 -1.37 -20.25
N PRO A 371 -8.85 -1.53 -19.70
CA PRO A 371 -8.40 -0.73 -18.56
C PRO A 371 -8.55 0.79 -18.71
N PRO A 372 -8.25 1.43 -19.86
CA PRO A 372 -8.49 2.87 -20.02
C PRO A 372 -9.97 3.26 -19.91
N LEU A 373 -10.88 2.46 -20.48
CA LEU A 373 -12.33 2.72 -20.40
C LEU A 373 -12.89 2.43 -19.01
N LEU A 374 -12.33 1.45 -18.32
CA LEU A 374 -12.65 1.18 -16.92
C LEU A 374 -12.22 2.36 -16.04
N LEU A 375 -11.04 2.90 -16.29
CA LEU A 375 -10.49 4.06 -15.59
C LEU A 375 -11.34 5.33 -15.76
N ASP A 376 -11.76 5.65 -16.99
CA ASP A 376 -12.66 6.79 -17.26
C ASP A 376 -13.98 6.68 -16.50
N ARG A 377 -14.48 5.45 -16.34
CA ARG A 377 -15.75 5.14 -15.67
C ARG A 377 -15.66 5.05 -14.15
N LEU A 378 -14.45 4.92 -13.59
CA LEU A 378 -14.19 4.99 -12.15
C LEU A 378 -14.35 6.41 -11.57
N GLY A 379 -14.83 7.39 -12.34
CA GLY A 379 -15.24 8.69 -11.80
C GLY A 379 -16.38 8.61 -10.76
N SER A 380 -17.20 7.55 -10.82
CA SER A 380 -18.26 7.22 -9.86
C SER A 380 -18.15 5.74 -9.47
N ARG A 381 -17.32 5.42 -8.47
CA ARG A 381 -16.70 4.08 -8.28
C ARG A 381 -17.70 3.08 -7.69
N LEU A 382 -18.51 3.50 -6.72
CA LEU A 382 -19.38 2.59 -5.97
C LEU A 382 -20.46 1.88 -6.82
N PRO A 383 -21.13 2.55 -7.78
CA PRO A 383 -22.10 1.89 -8.68
C PRO A 383 -21.47 0.83 -9.60
N MET A 384 -20.20 0.99 -9.97
CA MET A 384 -19.47 0.09 -10.88
C MET A 384 -18.92 -1.16 -10.16
N LEU A 385 -18.60 -1.05 -8.87
CA LEU A 385 -18.01 -2.10 -8.03
C LEU A 385 -19.09 -3.04 -7.44
N THR A 386 -19.92 -3.56 -8.34
CA THR A 386 -20.96 -4.56 -8.04
C THR A 386 -20.62 -5.90 -8.68
N GLY A 387 -21.32 -6.97 -8.29
CA GLY A 387 -21.18 -8.28 -8.95
C GLY A 387 -20.05 -9.16 -8.42
N GLY A 388 -19.75 -9.05 -7.12
CA GLY A 388 -18.93 -10.04 -6.42
C GLY A 388 -19.49 -11.45 -6.52
N SER A 389 -18.71 -12.43 -6.06
CA SER A 389 -19.10 -13.84 -6.16
C SER A 389 -20.42 -14.10 -5.42
N ARG A 390 -21.34 -14.85 -6.03
CA ARG A 390 -22.69 -15.08 -5.47
C ARG A 390 -22.68 -15.92 -4.20
N ASP A 391 -21.57 -16.61 -3.96
CA ASP A 391 -21.26 -17.41 -2.78
C ASP A 391 -20.60 -16.59 -1.65
N ALA A 392 -20.24 -15.31 -1.88
CA ALA A 392 -19.82 -14.41 -0.82
C ALA A 392 -21.03 -13.85 -0.05
N PRO A 393 -20.89 -13.55 1.25
CA PRO A 393 -21.93 -12.88 2.04
C PRO A 393 -22.40 -11.58 1.37
N GLU A 394 -23.70 -11.24 1.43
CA GLU A 394 -24.29 -10.06 0.75
C GLU A 394 -23.47 -8.77 0.95
N ARG A 395 -22.97 -8.56 2.17
CA ARG A 395 -22.12 -7.41 2.54
C ARG A 395 -20.78 -7.35 1.80
N GLN A 396 -20.23 -8.46 1.35
CA GLN A 396 -18.97 -8.57 0.59
C GLN A 396 -19.20 -8.69 -0.92
N GLN A 397 -20.46 -8.77 -1.38
CA GLN A 397 -20.79 -8.81 -2.81
C GLN A 397 -20.56 -7.47 -3.52
N THR A 398 -20.52 -6.37 -2.77
CA THR A 398 -20.19 -5.03 -3.26
C THR A 398 -19.34 -4.29 -2.25
N LEU A 399 -18.45 -3.40 -2.72
CA LEU A 399 -17.66 -2.55 -1.83
C LEU A 399 -18.55 -1.62 -0.99
N ARG A 400 -19.64 -1.13 -1.60
CA ARG A 400 -20.63 -0.26 -0.95
C ARG A 400 -21.26 -0.91 0.28
N ALA A 401 -21.73 -2.15 0.14
CA ALA A 401 -22.35 -2.89 1.25
C ALA A 401 -21.35 -3.15 2.40
N THR A 402 -20.06 -3.30 2.08
CA THR A 402 -19.00 -3.45 3.10
C THR A 402 -18.82 -2.17 3.91
N ILE A 403 -18.88 -1.00 3.28
CA ILE A 403 -18.74 0.30 3.95
C ILE A 403 -20.01 0.64 4.73
N GLU A 404 -21.18 0.43 4.15
CA GLU A 404 -22.49 0.67 4.78
C GLU A 404 -22.65 -0.11 6.09
N TRP A 405 -22.18 -1.37 6.12
CA TRP A 405 -22.13 -2.16 7.35
C TRP A 405 -21.25 -1.52 8.43
N SER A 406 -20.05 -1.05 8.05
CA SER A 406 -19.14 -0.36 8.98
C SER A 406 -19.79 0.89 9.57
N TYR A 407 -20.44 1.68 8.72
CA TYR A 407 -21.12 2.90 9.10
C TYR A 407 -22.29 2.64 10.05
N ALA A 408 -23.09 1.60 9.80
CA ALA A 408 -24.25 1.25 10.62
C ALA A 408 -23.89 0.83 12.07
N LEU A 409 -22.65 0.39 12.31
CA LEU A 409 -22.14 0.02 13.63
C LEU A 409 -21.65 1.21 14.46
N LEU A 410 -21.46 2.38 13.84
CA LEU A 410 -21.03 3.58 14.55
C LEU A 410 -22.16 4.19 15.40
N GLU A 411 -21.79 4.85 16.49
CA GLU A 411 -22.68 5.75 17.23
C GLU A 411 -23.09 6.95 16.37
N LYS A 412 -24.23 7.59 16.67
CA LYS A 412 -24.84 8.62 15.81
C LYS A 412 -23.95 9.86 15.63
N GLU A 413 -23.21 10.18 16.67
CA GLU A 413 -22.25 11.27 16.73
C GLU A 413 -21.08 10.99 15.77
N LEU A 414 -20.53 9.77 15.81
CA LEU A 414 -19.47 9.32 14.89
C LEU A 414 -19.96 9.16 13.45
N GLN A 415 -21.20 8.72 13.22
CA GLN A 415 -21.83 8.72 11.89
C GLN A 415 -21.91 10.14 11.30
N THR A 416 -22.18 11.13 12.16
CA THR A 416 -22.22 12.54 11.78
C THR A 416 -20.85 13.06 11.44
N LEU A 417 -19.86 12.80 12.28
CA LEU A 417 -18.50 13.22 11.97
C LEU A 417 -17.96 12.52 10.70
N PHE A 418 -18.21 11.22 10.55
CA PHE A 418 -17.80 10.43 9.39
C PHE A 418 -18.25 11.06 8.06
N ARG A 419 -19.54 11.44 7.95
CA ARG A 419 -20.03 12.13 6.75
C ARG A 419 -19.43 13.53 6.60
N ARG A 420 -19.25 14.30 7.67
CA ARG A 420 -18.69 15.67 7.60
C ARG A 420 -17.23 15.67 7.12
N LEU A 421 -16.40 14.76 7.64
CA LEU A 421 -14.99 14.62 7.23
C LEU A 421 -14.80 14.23 5.77
N SER A 422 -15.84 13.75 5.09
CA SER A 422 -15.78 13.42 3.66
C SER A 422 -15.57 14.62 2.73
N VAL A 423 -15.75 15.84 3.27
CA VAL A 423 -15.50 17.10 2.55
C VAL A 423 -14.02 17.26 2.16
N PHE A 424 -13.10 16.70 2.94
CA PHE A 424 -11.67 16.69 2.64
C PHE A 424 -11.36 15.65 1.57
N SER A 425 -11.04 16.13 0.36
CA SER A 425 -10.70 15.25 -0.77
C SER A 425 -9.28 14.67 -0.69
N GLY A 426 -8.43 15.25 0.17
CA GLY A 426 -7.11 14.73 0.51
C GLY A 426 -6.99 14.35 1.98
N SER A 427 -5.75 14.28 2.46
CA SER A 427 -5.50 14.21 3.90
C SER A 427 -5.86 15.53 4.60
N PHE A 428 -6.03 15.49 5.92
CA PHE A 428 -6.32 16.67 6.74
C PHE A 428 -5.63 16.54 8.11
N SER A 429 -5.35 17.68 8.75
CA SER A 429 -4.86 17.73 10.13
C SER A 429 -6.02 17.70 11.14
N LEU A 430 -5.69 17.53 12.43
CA LEU A 430 -6.71 17.65 13.48
C LEU A 430 -7.35 19.05 13.52
N ASP A 431 -6.56 20.11 13.32
CA ASP A 431 -7.05 21.50 13.29
C ASP A 431 -8.06 21.70 12.15
N ASP A 432 -7.78 21.14 10.97
CA ASP A 432 -8.70 21.20 9.84
C ASP A 432 -10.03 20.50 10.18
N ALA A 433 -9.96 19.30 10.77
CA ALA A 433 -11.13 18.54 11.20
C ALA A 433 -11.96 19.26 12.28
N GLU A 434 -11.30 19.90 13.24
CA GLU A 434 -11.94 20.73 14.28
C GLU A 434 -12.67 21.92 13.64
N ARG A 435 -12.03 22.61 12.71
CA ARG A 435 -12.56 23.84 12.09
C ARG A 435 -13.68 23.58 11.08
N ALA A 436 -13.54 22.56 10.22
CA ALA A 436 -14.50 22.31 9.15
C ALA A 436 -15.63 21.33 9.56
N ALA A 437 -15.34 20.37 10.46
CA ALA A 437 -16.27 19.30 10.81
C ALA A 437 -16.71 19.30 12.29
N ALA A 438 -16.16 20.20 13.11
CA ALA A 438 -16.34 20.24 14.57
C ALA A 438 -15.96 18.91 15.24
N ALA A 439 -14.89 18.28 14.74
CA ALA A 439 -14.33 17.05 15.31
C ALA A 439 -13.67 17.32 16.67
N THR A 440 -13.56 16.30 17.52
CA THR A 440 -12.61 16.29 18.63
C THR A 440 -11.52 15.24 18.40
N PHE A 441 -10.43 15.31 19.16
CA PHE A 441 -9.38 14.27 19.14
C PHE A 441 -9.96 12.87 19.38
N ASP A 442 -10.86 12.73 20.37
CA ASP A 442 -11.46 11.44 20.72
C ASP A 442 -12.33 10.88 19.59
N ASP A 443 -13.03 11.75 18.85
CA ASP A 443 -13.83 11.31 17.70
C ASP A 443 -12.95 10.83 16.54
N VAL A 444 -11.86 11.56 16.25
CA VAL A 444 -10.90 11.15 15.21
C VAL A 444 -10.21 9.84 15.59
N ALA A 445 -9.81 9.70 16.86
CA ALA A 445 -9.25 8.46 17.39
C ALA A 445 -10.24 7.29 17.27
N ALA A 446 -11.53 7.52 17.56
CA ALA A 446 -12.56 6.50 17.39
C ALA A 446 -12.72 6.07 15.92
N LEU A 447 -12.73 7.00 14.96
CA LEU A 447 -12.81 6.67 13.53
C LEU A 447 -11.56 5.96 13.00
N ILE A 448 -10.37 6.24 13.58
CA ILE A 448 -9.14 5.48 13.32
C ILE A 448 -9.28 4.06 13.86
N ASP A 449 -9.80 3.90 15.08
CA ASP A 449 -10.04 2.59 15.68
C ASP A 449 -11.02 1.77 14.83
N TRP A 450 -12.00 2.40 14.19
CA TRP A 450 -12.91 1.74 13.24
C TRP A 450 -12.31 1.48 11.85
N SER A 451 -11.03 1.82 11.63
CA SER A 451 -10.35 1.76 10.34
C SER A 451 -11.08 2.53 9.21
N LEU A 452 -11.77 3.61 9.57
CA LEU A 452 -12.44 4.54 8.64
C LEU A 452 -11.56 5.77 8.32
N LEU A 453 -10.62 6.07 9.21
CA LEU A 453 -9.53 7.01 8.99
C LEU A 453 -8.17 6.32 9.18
N LYS A 454 -7.16 6.82 8.49
CA LYS A 454 -5.78 6.34 8.58
C LYS A 454 -4.84 7.48 8.97
N PRO A 455 -4.01 7.33 10.01
CA PRO A 455 -2.89 8.24 10.24
C PRO A 455 -1.81 8.02 9.18
N ILE A 456 -1.33 9.09 8.55
CA ILE A 456 -0.30 9.04 7.49
C ILE A 456 1.04 9.65 7.92
N GLY A 457 1.19 9.99 9.20
CA GLY A 457 2.36 10.69 9.74
C GLY A 457 2.10 12.19 9.94
N GLU A 458 3.00 12.86 10.66
CA GLU A 458 3.00 14.32 10.85
C GLU A 458 1.68 14.91 11.41
N GLY A 459 0.93 14.12 12.18
CA GLY A 459 -0.37 14.54 12.73
C GLY A 459 -1.50 14.65 11.69
N ARG A 460 -1.34 14.02 10.52
CA ARG A 460 -2.34 14.02 9.45
C ARG A 460 -3.09 12.70 9.35
N PHE A 461 -4.33 12.82 8.90
CA PHE A 461 -5.28 11.73 8.72
C PHE A 461 -5.79 11.69 7.29
N LEU A 462 -6.12 10.50 6.81
CA LEU A 462 -6.65 10.27 5.48
C LEU A 462 -7.90 9.39 5.59
N MET A 463 -8.99 9.79 4.95
CA MET A 463 -10.10 8.90 4.64
C MET A 463 -9.81 8.27 3.29
N LEU A 464 -9.81 6.93 3.20
CA LEU A 464 -9.62 6.26 1.91
C LEU A 464 -10.70 6.73 0.93
N GLU A 465 -10.33 6.96 -0.32
CA GLU A 465 -11.19 7.63 -1.29
C GLU A 465 -12.50 6.87 -1.55
N THR A 466 -12.45 5.54 -1.51
CA THR A 466 -13.64 4.67 -1.59
C THR A 466 -14.59 4.82 -0.40
N ILE A 467 -14.05 5.03 0.81
CA ILE A 467 -14.81 5.31 2.03
C ILE A 467 -15.37 6.73 1.97
N ARG A 468 -14.54 7.68 1.52
CA ARG A 468 -14.88 9.09 1.37
C ARG A 468 -16.03 9.30 0.40
N GLU A 469 -16.04 8.64 -0.75
CA GLU A 469 -17.13 8.72 -1.73
C GLU A 469 -18.47 8.33 -1.10
N TYR A 470 -18.52 7.21 -0.37
CA TYR A 470 -19.72 6.79 0.34
C TYR A 470 -20.14 7.82 1.41
N ALA A 471 -19.18 8.30 2.19
CA ALA A 471 -19.42 9.31 3.23
C ALA A 471 -19.91 10.64 2.65
N TYR A 472 -19.41 11.04 1.48
CA TYR A 472 -19.78 12.27 0.79
C TYR A 472 -21.18 12.17 0.18
N GLU A 473 -21.55 11.02 -0.40
CA GLU A 473 -22.95 10.79 -0.82
C GLU A 473 -23.94 10.90 0.35
N LEU A 474 -23.54 10.50 1.56
CA LEU A 474 -24.36 10.69 2.76
C LEU A 474 -24.40 12.17 3.19
N LEU A 475 -23.28 12.89 3.08
CA LEU A 475 -23.21 14.32 3.35
C LEU A 475 -24.11 15.10 2.38
N GLU A 476 -24.02 14.87 1.07
CA GLU A 476 -24.84 15.52 0.04
C GLU A 476 -26.35 15.34 0.25
N ARG A 477 -26.77 14.22 0.83
CA ARG A 477 -28.18 13.94 1.16
C ARG A 477 -28.62 14.55 2.51
N SER A 478 -27.69 15.10 3.26
CA SER A 478 -27.96 15.74 4.55
C SER A 478 -28.16 17.25 4.40
N ASP A 479 -28.89 17.84 5.34
CA ASP A 479 -29.08 19.29 5.40
C ASP A 479 -27.79 20.06 5.80
N GLU A 480 -26.71 19.34 6.13
CA GLU A 480 -25.43 19.90 6.58
C GLU A 480 -24.43 20.13 5.45
N HIS A 481 -24.65 19.59 4.23
CA HIS A 481 -23.70 19.64 3.11
C HIS A 481 -23.21 21.06 2.81
N GLY A 482 -24.15 22.01 2.70
CA GLY A 482 -23.83 23.40 2.42
C GLY A 482 -22.96 24.02 3.51
N GLN A 483 -23.31 23.83 4.78
CA GLN A 483 -22.56 24.39 5.92
C GLN A 483 -21.13 23.85 5.99
N ILE A 484 -20.95 22.54 5.78
CA ILE A 484 -19.65 21.88 5.91
C ILE A 484 -18.75 22.21 4.72
N SER A 485 -19.30 22.20 3.50
CA SER A 485 -18.55 22.58 2.30
C SER A 485 -18.16 24.06 2.31
N GLU A 486 -19.00 24.92 2.88
CA GLU A 486 -18.72 26.34 3.12
C GLU A 486 -17.57 26.53 4.13
N ALA A 487 -17.59 25.81 5.26
CA ALA A 487 -16.53 25.88 6.25
C ALA A 487 -15.18 25.37 5.68
N HIS A 488 -15.22 24.32 4.87
CA HIS A 488 -14.05 23.82 4.15
C HIS A 488 -13.52 24.85 3.12
N LEU A 489 -14.39 25.49 2.33
CA LEU A 489 -13.99 26.55 1.40
C LEU A 489 -13.31 27.71 2.12
N GLU A 490 -13.87 28.19 3.24
CA GLU A 490 -13.28 29.29 3.99
C GLU A 490 -11.92 28.92 4.57
N LEU A 491 -11.79 27.71 5.14
CA LEU A 491 -10.52 27.19 5.67
C LEU A 491 -9.41 27.20 4.61
N PHE A 492 -9.69 26.69 3.40
CA PHE A 492 -8.68 26.60 2.35
C PHE A 492 -8.47 27.92 1.59
N LEU A 493 -9.45 28.83 1.61
CA LEU A 493 -9.26 30.21 1.17
C LEU A 493 -8.31 30.96 2.10
N GLU A 494 -8.51 30.88 3.42
CA GLU A 494 -7.59 31.47 4.40
C GLU A 494 -6.17 30.94 4.24
N LEU A 495 -6.03 29.61 4.09
CA LEU A 495 -4.74 28.96 3.87
C LEU A 495 -4.04 29.47 2.61
N ALA A 496 -4.77 29.63 1.50
CA ALA A 496 -4.20 30.15 0.26
C ALA A 496 -3.79 31.62 0.36
N GLU A 497 -4.58 32.46 1.05
CA GLU A 497 -4.26 33.87 1.27
C GLU A 497 -3.08 34.06 2.24
N GLU A 498 -2.93 33.19 3.24
CA GLU A 498 -1.74 33.15 4.09
C GLU A 498 -0.53 32.71 3.27
N ALA A 499 -0.65 31.64 2.48
CA ALA A 499 0.42 31.17 1.61
C ALA A 499 0.88 32.24 0.61
N GLU A 500 -0.02 33.03 0.02
CA GLU A 500 0.36 34.11 -0.91
C GLU A 500 1.35 35.10 -0.27
N ARG A 501 1.22 35.37 1.04
CA ARG A 501 2.11 36.26 1.81
C ARG A 501 3.39 35.58 2.24
N GLU A 502 3.35 34.28 2.50
CA GLU A 502 4.50 33.54 3.05
C GLU A 502 5.35 32.82 2.00
N LEU A 503 4.85 32.63 0.76
CA LEU A 503 5.58 32.13 -0.43
C LEU A 503 6.66 33.09 -0.95
N VAL A 504 7.06 33.96 -0.06
CA VAL A 504 7.54 35.30 -0.28
C VAL A 504 8.48 35.70 0.89
N GLY A 505 8.53 34.89 1.94
CA GLY A 505 9.42 35.02 3.07
C GLY A 505 10.42 33.86 3.16
N PRO A 506 11.12 33.74 4.30
CA PRO A 506 12.04 32.63 4.57
C PRO A 506 11.36 31.26 4.68
N GLU A 507 10.05 31.22 4.91
CA GLU A 507 9.27 29.98 5.06
C GLU A 507 8.78 29.39 3.71
N GLN A 508 9.29 29.89 2.58
CA GLN A 508 8.89 29.47 1.22
C GLN A 508 8.82 27.96 1.04
N VAL A 509 9.90 27.25 1.40
CA VAL A 509 9.99 25.78 1.24
C VAL A 509 8.83 25.09 1.96
N ARG A 510 8.62 25.44 3.23
CA ARG A 510 7.56 24.88 4.07
C ARG A 510 6.16 25.16 3.50
N TRP A 511 5.92 26.37 3.00
CA TRP A 511 4.63 26.73 2.41
C TRP A 511 4.37 26.04 1.07
N TYR A 512 5.40 25.87 0.25
CA TYR A 512 5.33 25.09 -0.98
C TYR A 512 5.03 23.60 -0.72
N GLU A 513 5.59 23.03 0.36
CA GLU A 513 5.28 21.67 0.81
C GLU A 513 3.86 21.57 1.35
N ARG A 514 3.43 22.53 2.17
CA ARG A 514 2.04 22.59 2.69
C ARG A 514 1.03 22.65 1.56
N LEU A 515 1.19 23.55 0.59
CA LEU A 515 0.28 23.65 -0.57
C LEU A 515 0.28 22.38 -1.43
N ASN A 516 1.42 21.67 -1.52
CA ASN A 516 1.49 20.41 -2.24
C ASN A 516 0.67 19.31 -1.55
N VAL A 517 0.71 19.25 -0.21
CA VAL A 517 -0.09 18.30 0.57
C VAL A 517 -1.58 18.64 0.51
N GLU A 518 -1.94 19.93 0.51
CA GLU A 518 -3.34 20.41 0.49
C GLU A 518 -3.95 20.52 -0.92
N GLN A 519 -3.24 20.12 -1.97
CA GLN A 519 -3.65 20.38 -3.35
C GLN A 519 -5.06 19.83 -3.67
N ASP A 520 -5.39 18.64 -3.19
CA ASP A 520 -6.71 18.03 -3.43
C ASP A 520 -7.83 18.75 -2.67
N ASN A 521 -7.54 19.30 -1.49
CA ASN A 521 -8.49 20.10 -0.74
C ASN A 521 -8.69 21.48 -1.37
N LEU A 522 -7.62 22.12 -1.87
CA LEU A 522 -7.70 23.38 -2.63
C LEU A 522 -8.53 23.22 -3.91
N ARG A 523 -8.35 22.11 -4.64
CA ARG A 523 -9.17 21.75 -5.81
C ARG A 523 -10.64 21.56 -5.43
N ALA A 524 -10.92 20.87 -4.33
CA ALA A 524 -12.29 20.66 -3.85
C ALA A 524 -12.97 21.98 -3.45
N ALA A 525 -12.24 22.87 -2.80
CA ALA A 525 -12.72 24.21 -2.45
C ALA A 525 -13.04 25.05 -3.71
N LEU A 526 -12.14 25.07 -4.71
CA LEU A 526 -12.38 25.73 -6.00
C LEU A 526 -13.59 25.13 -6.73
N ALA A 527 -13.69 23.81 -6.78
CA ALA A 527 -14.83 23.12 -7.40
C ALA A 527 -16.15 23.51 -6.73
N PHE A 528 -16.19 23.56 -5.40
CA PHE A 528 -17.37 23.95 -4.65
C PHE A 528 -17.75 25.41 -4.89
N ALA A 529 -16.78 26.34 -4.85
CA ALA A 529 -17.03 27.75 -5.16
C ALA A 529 -17.60 27.93 -6.58
N CYS A 530 -17.03 27.25 -7.57
CA CYS A 530 -17.55 27.28 -8.94
C CYS A 530 -18.95 26.65 -9.06
N ALA A 531 -19.19 25.49 -8.44
CA ALA A 531 -20.48 24.79 -8.51
C ALA A 531 -21.63 25.58 -7.87
N THR A 532 -21.34 26.32 -6.81
CA THR A 532 -22.30 27.19 -6.10
C THR A 532 -22.44 28.58 -6.72
N GLY A 533 -21.62 28.90 -7.73
CA GLY A 533 -21.62 30.19 -8.39
C GLY A 533 -20.98 31.31 -7.58
N ASP A 534 -20.11 31.00 -6.61
CA ASP A 534 -19.37 31.99 -5.81
C ASP A 534 -18.09 32.46 -6.53
N GLY A 535 -18.25 33.42 -7.44
CA GLY A 535 -17.15 33.98 -8.21
C GLY A 535 -16.16 34.78 -7.37
N GLU A 536 -16.62 35.40 -6.28
CA GLU A 536 -15.76 36.18 -5.38
C GLU A 536 -14.69 35.29 -4.75
N ARG A 537 -15.11 34.20 -4.09
CA ARG A 537 -14.17 33.30 -3.41
C ARG A 537 -13.42 32.42 -4.38
N ALA A 538 -14.02 32.02 -5.51
CA ALA A 538 -13.30 31.32 -6.57
C ALA A 538 -12.12 32.15 -7.10
N LEU A 539 -12.33 33.44 -7.41
CA LEU A 539 -11.28 34.34 -7.90
C LEU A 539 -10.25 34.69 -6.81
N ARG A 540 -10.67 34.88 -5.55
CA ARG A 540 -9.72 35.07 -4.44
C ARG A 540 -8.82 33.85 -4.25
N LEU A 541 -9.41 32.65 -4.20
CA LEU A 541 -8.67 31.41 -4.00
C LEU A 541 -7.72 31.13 -5.18
N ALA A 542 -8.22 31.11 -6.41
CA ALA A 542 -7.39 30.89 -7.60
C ALA A 542 -6.35 32.01 -7.77
N GLY A 543 -6.72 33.25 -7.47
CA GLY A 543 -5.84 34.41 -7.50
C GLY A 543 -4.72 34.33 -6.47
N SER A 544 -4.88 33.63 -5.34
CA SER A 544 -3.81 33.46 -4.34
C SER A 544 -2.84 32.31 -4.68
N LEU A 545 -3.27 31.34 -5.49
CA LEU A 545 -2.48 30.14 -5.84
C LEU A 545 -1.58 30.31 -7.08
N TRP A 546 -1.58 31.49 -7.70
CA TRP A 546 -0.87 31.71 -8.97
C TRP A 546 0.63 31.38 -8.91
N ARG A 547 1.33 31.80 -7.85
CA ARG A 547 2.77 31.54 -7.66
C ARG A 547 3.04 30.04 -7.58
N PHE A 548 2.16 29.32 -6.89
CA PHE A 548 2.25 27.88 -6.76
C PHE A 548 2.14 27.19 -8.11
N TRP A 549 1.09 27.48 -8.89
CA TRP A 549 0.92 26.87 -10.21
C TRP A 549 2.04 27.24 -11.18
N TRP A 550 2.46 28.50 -11.17
CA TRP A 550 3.50 29.02 -12.05
C TRP A 550 4.87 28.38 -11.76
N ASN A 551 5.32 28.32 -10.49
CA ASN A 551 6.61 27.72 -10.14
C ASN A 551 6.58 26.18 -10.26
N ARG A 552 5.43 25.53 -10.03
CA ARG A 552 5.29 24.08 -10.21
C ARG A 552 5.17 23.64 -11.67
N GLY A 553 4.96 24.57 -12.61
CA GLY A 553 4.67 24.24 -14.00
C GLY A 553 3.29 23.60 -14.22
N GLN A 554 2.31 23.96 -13.38
CA GLN A 554 0.92 23.49 -13.42
C GLN A 554 0.02 24.48 -14.18
N LEU A 555 0.47 24.93 -15.35
CA LEU A 555 -0.17 26.02 -16.10
C LEU A 555 -1.59 25.67 -16.59
N ASP A 556 -1.79 24.42 -17.06
CA ASP A 556 -3.09 23.96 -17.56
C ASP A 556 -4.13 23.90 -16.43
N GLU A 557 -3.70 23.57 -15.22
CA GLU A 557 -4.58 23.54 -14.06
C GLU A 557 -4.99 24.95 -13.63
N GLY A 558 -4.01 25.84 -13.45
CA GLY A 558 -4.29 27.23 -13.11
C GLY A 558 -5.21 27.91 -14.13
N GLN A 559 -4.92 27.73 -15.44
CA GLN A 559 -5.76 28.28 -16.51
C GLN A 559 -7.21 27.77 -16.44
N ARG A 560 -7.41 26.46 -16.24
CA ARG A 560 -8.75 25.88 -16.12
C ARG A 560 -9.55 26.53 -14.99
N TRP A 561 -8.92 26.79 -13.84
CA TRP A 561 -9.58 27.42 -12.71
C TRP A 561 -9.89 28.90 -12.96
N TYR A 562 -8.99 29.65 -13.59
CA TYR A 562 -9.28 31.02 -14.01
C TYR A 562 -10.45 31.08 -15.00
N ASP A 563 -10.44 30.25 -16.05
CA ASP A 563 -11.51 30.19 -17.04
C ASP A 563 -12.87 29.86 -16.39
N GLY A 564 -12.89 28.86 -15.50
CA GLY A 564 -14.09 28.47 -14.76
C GLY A 564 -14.62 29.57 -13.85
N ALA A 565 -13.74 30.25 -13.10
CA ALA A 565 -14.11 31.32 -12.18
C ALA A 565 -14.60 32.59 -12.93
N PHE A 566 -13.94 32.99 -14.01
CA PHE A 566 -14.38 34.13 -14.84
C PHE A 566 -15.69 33.84 -15.59
N ALA A 567 -15.97 32.59 -15.94
CA ALA A 567 -17.19 32.21 -16.66
C ALA A 567 -18.48 32.29 -15.80
N LEU A 568 -18.37 32.38 -14.47
CA LEU A 568 -19.54 32.50 -13.58
C LEU A 568 -20.31 33.81 -13.80
N GLY A 569 -19.65 34.87 -14.27
CA GLY A 569 -20.26 36.11 -14.73
C GLY A 569 -21.05 36.91 -13.67
N ASN A 570 -21.00 36.51 -12.40
CA ASN A 570 -21.63 37.23 -11.31
C ASN A 570 -20.79 38.46 -10.88
N PRO A 571 -21.42 39.47 -10.24
CA PRO A 571 -20.68 40.61 -9.71
C PRO A 571 -19.66 40.17 -8.67
N VAL A 572 -18.39 40.51 -8.90
CA VAL A 572 -17.27 40.26 -8.00
C VAL A 572 -16.64 41.59 -7.59
N SER A 573 -15.98 41.61 -6.44
CA SER A 573 -15.26 42.77 -5.97
C SER A 573 -14.09 43.08 -6.90
N PRO A 574 -13.76 44.37 -7.13
CA PRO A 574 -12.59 44.73 -7.92
C PRO A 574 -11.29 44.06 -7.40
N PRO A 575 -10.99 44.02 -6.09
CA PRO A 575 -9.79 43.35 -5.59
C PRO A 575 -9.69 41.86 -5.94
N ALA A 576 -10.78 41.09 -5.79
CA ALA A 576 -10.80 39.67 -6.15
C ALA A 576 -10.53 39.48 -7.65
N ARG A 577 -11.17 40.30 -8.48
CA ARG A 577 -10.97 40.30 -9.93
C ARG A 577 -9.53 40.63 -10.30
N ALA A 578 -8.94 41.67 -9.73
CA ALA A 578 -7.56 42.09 -10.01
C ALA A 578 -6.54 41.02 -9.59
N ARG A 579 -6.75 40.35 -8.46
CA ARG A 579 -5.89 39.23 -8.02
C ARG A 579 -5.93 38.07 -9.02
N ALA A 580 -7.12 37.69 -9.49
CA ALA A 580 -7.24 36.65 -10.49
C ALA A 580 -6.67 37.05 -11.86
N LEU A 581 -6.82 38.31 -12.28
CA LEU A 581 -6.17 38.83 -13.49
C LEU A 581 -4.64 38.74 -13.41
N LEU A 582 -4.07 39.12 -12.26
CA LEU A 582 -2.63 39.00 -12.02
C LEU A 582 -2.20 37.53 -12.12
N GLY A 583 -2.96 36.59 -11.56
CA GLY A 583 -2.64 35.18 -11.68
C GLY A 583 -2.76 34.62 -13.11
N ALA A 584 -3.81 35.03 -13.83
CA ALA A 584 -4.03 34.63 -15.22
C ALA A 584 -3.01 35.21 -16.20
N SER A 585 -2.49 36.41 -15.92
CA SER A 585 -1.45 37.04 -16.76
C SER A 585 -0.14 36.25 -16.70
N HIS A 586 0.17 35.66 -15.55
CA HIS A 586 1.27 34.72 -15.39
C HIS A 586 1.00 33.44 -16.20
N MET A 587 -0.18 32.80 -16.13
CA MET A 587 -0.41 31.63 -16.99
C MET A 587 -0.24 31.93 -18.50
N SER A 588 -0.57 33.15 -18.93
CA SER A 588 -0.36 33.65 -20.29
C SER A 588 1.10 33.95 -20.62
N GLU A 589 1.83 34.57 -19.68
CA GLU A 589 3.24 34.95 -19.82
C GLU A 589 4.11 33.71 -20.01
N ALA A 590 3.87 32.65 -19.23
CA ALA A 590 4.63 31.41 -19.32
C ALA A 590 4.44 30.66 -20.65
N ARG A 591 3.35 30.95 -21.38
CA ARG A 591 3.08 30.42 -22.73
C ARG A 591 3.59 31.36 -23.84
N GLY A 592 4.11 32.53 -23.47
CA GLY A 592 4.61 33.55 -24.38
C GLY A 592 3.51 34.39 -25.05
N ASP A 593 2.28 34.42 -24.51
CA ASP A 593 1.19 35.26 -25.03
C ASP A 593 1.28 36.69 -24.45
N ARG A 594 2.23 37.47 -25.01
CA ARG A 594 2.53 38.83 -24.55
C ARG A 594 1.34 39.77 -24.63
N GLU A 595 0.54 39.69 -25.69
CA GLU A 595 -0.62 40.57 -25.88
C GLU A 595 -1.66 40.32 -24.80
N ARG A 596 -1.98 39.04 -24.54
CA ARG A 596 -2.92 38.68 -23.48
C ARG A 596 -2.41 39.05 -22.09
N THR A 597 -1.13 38.83 -21.81
CA THR A 597 -0.49 39.23 -20.54
C THR A 597 -0.62 40.74 -20.32
N ARG A 598 -0.37 41.55 -21.34
CA ARG A 598 -0.49 43.02 -21.28
C ARG A 598 -1.92 43.45 -20.95
N GLU A 599 -2.91 42.95 -21.68
CA GLU A 599 -4.34 43.30 -21.44
C GLU A 599 -4.78 42.99 -20.01
N LEU A 600 -4.42 41.80 -19.50
CA LEU A 600 -4.79 41.37 -18.14
C LEU A 600 -4.14 42.25 -17.07
N LEU A 601 -2.86 42.62 -17.26
CA LEU A 601 -2.11 43.43 -16.31
C LEU A 601 -2.51 44.90 -16.33
N GLU A 602 -2.85 45.47 -17.49
CA GLU A 602 -3.36 46.85 -17.60
C GLU A 602 -4.60 47.03 -16.73
N GLU A 603 -5.56 46.12 -16.84
CA GLU A 603 -6.77 46.15 -16.03
C GLU A 603 -6.48 45.88 -14.53
N ALA A 604 -5.59 44.95 -14.21
CA ALA A 604 -5.22 44.67 -12.83
C ALA A 604 -4.55 45.89 -12.15
N VAL A 605 -3.64 46.57 -12.86
CA VAL A 605 -2.95 47.78 -12.40
C VAL A 605 -3.93 48.91 -12.09
N GLU A 606 -4.92 49.14 -12.95
CA GLU A 606 -5.95 50.14 -12.71
C GLU A 606 -6.73 49.86 -11.44
N ILE A 607 -7.13 48.60 -11.25
CA ILE A 607 -7.90 48.19 -10.07
C ILE A 607 -7.06 48.28 -8.80
N PHE A 608 -5.84 47.73 -8.77
CA PHE A 608 -4.98 47.80 -7.58
C PHE A 608 -4.66 49.24 -7.19
N ARG A 609 -4.42 50.11 -8.18
CA ARG A 609 -4.23 51.55 -7.96
C ARG A 609 -5.47 52.19 -7.33
N SER A 610 -6.66 51.87 -7.83
CA SER A 610 -7.92 52.41 -7.28
C SER A 610 -8.22 51.89 -5.87
N ALA A 611 -7.82 50.65 -5.57
CA ALA A 611 -8.03 50.00 -4.28
C ALA A 611 -6.97 50.35 -3.22
N GLY A 612 -5.85 50.96 -3.61
CA GLY A 612 -4.73 51.24 -2.72
C GLY A 612 -3.94 49.99 -2.30
N ASP A 613 -4.00 48.90 -3.07
CA ASP A 613 -3.19 47.69 -2.86
C ASP A 613 -1.81 47.89 -3.49
N SER A 614 -0.97 48.63 -2.80
CA SER A 614 0.36 49.02 -3.28
C SER A 614 1.30 47.83 -3.45
N TRP A 615 1.17 46.81 -2.59
CA TRP A 615 1.92 45.56 -2.67
C TRP A 615 1.71 44.83 -4.01
N ARG A 616 0.45 44.59 -4.40
CA ARG A 616 0.15 43.94 -5.69
C ARG A 616 0.31 44.89 -6.87
N LEU A 617 0.11 46.19 -6.67
CA LEU A 617 0.33 47.20 -7.72
C LEU A 617 1.80 47.21 -8.18
N ALA A 618 2.76 47.18 -7.25
CA ALA A 618 4.18 47.16 -7.59
C ALA A 618 4.55 45.95 -8.45
N ILE A 619 4.07 44.75 -8.06
CA ILE A 619 4.26 43.51 -8.81
C ILE A 619 3.60 43.61 -10.19
N ALA A 620 2.33 44.01 -10.25
CA ALA A 620 1.59 44.10 -11.51
C ALA A 620 2.24 45.09 -12.50
N LEU A 621 2.77 46.23 -12.02
CA LEU A 621 3.54 47.17 -12.84
C LEU A 621 4.87 46.58 -13.33
N ALA A 622 5.58 45.85 -12.47
CA ALA A 622 6.86 45.23 -12.81
C ALA A 622 6.72 44.17 -13.91
N HIS A 623 5.66 43.36 -13.85
CA HIS A 623 5.33 42.38 -14.90
C HIS A 623 4.68 43.04 -16.13
N LEU A 624 3.93 44.14 -15.96
CA LEU A 624 3.39 44.86 -17.12
C LEU A 624 4.53 45.43 -17.97
N ALA A 625 5.62 45.86 -17.31
CA ALA A 625 6.82 46.29 -18.02
C ALA A 625 7.39 45.18 -18.91
N THR A 626 7.49 43.91 -18.47
CA THR A 626 8.05 42.81 -19.28
C THR A 626 7.17 42.43 -20.50
N ALA A 627 5.88 42.78 -20.44
CA ALA A 627 4.92 42.55 -21.51
C ALA A 627 4.85 43.67 -22.55
N GLN A 628 5.46 44.83 -22.29
CA GLN A 628 5.50 45.91 -23.28
C GLN A 628 6.44 45.58 -24.44
N SER A 629 6.20 46.24 -25.58
CA SER A 629 7.08 46.17 -26.76
C SER A 629 7.86 47.48 -26.98
N ASN A 630 7.61 48.49 -26.14
CA ASN A 630 8.22 49.81 -26.24
C ASN A 630 9.15 50.04 -25.05
N ARG A 631 10.44 50.14 -25.32
CA ARG A 631 11.50 50.36 -24.32
C ARG A 631 11.24 51.53 -23.38
N ALA A 632 10.71 52.64 -23.89
CA ALA A 632 10.44 53.82 -23.06
C ALA A 632 9.31 53.57 -22.06
N GLU A 633 8.29 52.80 -22.46
CA GLU A 633 7.17 52.42 -21.61
C GLU A 633 7.58 51.37 -20.58
N GLU A 634 8.39 50.38 -20.99
CA GLU A 634 9.01 49.40 -20.09
C GLU A 634 9.72 50.08 -18.92
N LEU A 635 10.66 50.99 -19.23
CA LEU A 635 11.45 51.71 -18.23
C LEU A 635 10.57 52.60 -17.35
N ALA A 636 9.56 53.26 -17.92
CA ALA A 636 8.65 54.12 -17.18
C ALA A 636 7.76 53.33 -16.19
N LEU A 637 7.23 52.18 -16.61
CA LEU A 637 6.43 51.29 -15.75
C LEU A 637 7.29 50.68 -14.64
N ASN A 638 8.50 50.25 -14.98
CA ASN A 638 9.41 49.66 -14.01
C ASN A 638 9.90 50.69 -12.97
N GLN A 639 10.12 51.95 -13.39
CA GLN A 639 10.39 53.05 -12.47
C GLN A 639 9.20 53.38 -11.56
N GLN A 640 7.97 53.34 -12.08
CA GLN A 640 6.77 53.48 -11.26
C GLN A 640 6.65 52.34 -10.24
N ALA A 641 6.88 51.09 -10.65
CA ALA A 641 6.87 49.94 -9.75
C ALA A 641 7.87 50.15 -8.60
N LEU A 642 9.09 50.58 -8.92
CA LEU A 642 10.14 50.81 -7.93
C LEU A 642 9.75 51.91 -6.94
N GLN A 643 9.17 53.01 -7.42
CA GLN A 643 8.70 54.11 -6.57
C GLN A 643 7.60 53.65 -5.59
N VAL A 644 6.67 52.83 -6.06
CA VAL A 644 5.61 52.25 -5.21
C VAL A 644 6.24 51.36 -4.14
N ALA A 645 7.09 50.41 -4.51
CA ALA A 645 7.72 49.49 -3.55
C ALA A 645 8.60 50.21 -2.52
N GLN A 646 9.36 51.23 -2.94
CA GLN A 646 10.20 52.03 -2.04
C GLN A 646 9.40 52.89 -1.07
N ALA A 647 8.26 53.44 -1.51
CA ALA A 647 7.39 54.23 -0.64
C ALA A 647 6.83 53.39 0.53
N ASP A 648 6.61 52.10 0.28
CA ASP A 648 6.10 51.15 1.28
C ASP A 648 7.19 50.50 2.13
N GLY A 649 8.47 50.72 1.80
CA GLY A 649 9.59 50.01 2.42
C GLY A 649 9.60 48.51 2.11
N ASP A 650 9.00 48.12 0.98
CA ASP A 650 8.89 46.73 0.55
C ASP A 650 10.18 46.26 -0.15
N GLU A 651 11.16 45.92 0.67
CA GLU A 651 12.47 45.39 0.26
C GLU A 651 12.37 44.21 -0.71
N ARG A 652 11.30 43.41 -0.60
CA ARG A 652 11.07 42.27 -1.47
C ARG A 652 10.70 42.72 -2.88
N ASN A 653 9.66 43.53 -3.01
CA ASN A 653 9.25 43.99 -4.34
C ASN A 653 10.36 44.82 -4.98
N VAL A 654 11.10 45.61 -4.19
CA VAL A 654 12.32 46.29 -4.67
C VAL A 654 13.30 45.28 -5.29
N ALA A 655 13.60 44.16 -4.62
CA ALA A 655 14.52 43.16 -5.15
C ALA A 655 14.03 42.52 -6.47
N VAL A 656 12.74 42.17 -6.56
CA VAL A 656 12.14 41.62 -7.80
C VAL A 656 12.22 42.63 -8.95
N ILE A 657 11.92 43.90 -8.66
CA ILE A 657 11.96 44.98 -9.64
C ILE A 657 13.39 45.21 -10.13
N LEU A 658 14.38 45.21 -9.24
CA LEU A 658 15.80 45.32 -9.59
C LEU A 658 16.26 44.16 -10.47
N HIS A 659 15.83 42.92 -10.18
CA HIS A 659 16.09 41.76 -11.02
C HIS A 659 15.54 41.96 -12.44
N ASN A 660 14.28 42.36 -12.58
CA ASN A 660 13.67 42.61 -13.90
C ASN A 660 14.40 43.73 -14.67
N ARG A 661 14.87 44.76 -13.97
CA ARG A 661 15.70 45.82 -14.59
C ARG A 661 17.07 45.32 -15.01
N GLY A 662 17.67 44.41 -14.25
CA GLY A 662 18.92 43.74 -14.63
C GLY A 662 18.76 43.03 -15.98
N TYR A 663 17.68 42.27 -16.14
CA TYR A 663 17.34 41.57 -17.39
C TYR A 663 17.22 42.54 -18.56
N PHE A 664 16.54 43.66 -18.33
CA PHE A 664 16.43 44.72 -19.32
C PHE A 664 17.77 45.36 -19.71
N MET A 665 18.69 45.58 -18.76
CA MET A 665 20.03 46.11 -19.07
C MET A 665 20.87 45.07 -19.83
N GLU A 666 20.71 43.79 -19.49
CA GLU A 666 21.35 42.67 -20.18
C GLU A 666 20.90 42.59 -21.64
N GLU A 667 19.59 42.70 -21.93
CA GLU A 667 19.07 42.73 -23.30
C GLU A 667 19.59 43.92 -24.13
N ASP A 668 19.82 45.06 -23.48
CA ASP A 668 20.43 46.25 -24.10
C ASP A 668 21.97 46.10 -24.27
N GLY A 669 22.57 45.04 -23.72
CA GLY A 669 24.01 44.77 -23.75
C GLY A 669 24.82 45.56 -22.72
N ASP A 670 24.17 46.26 -21.78
CA ASP A 670 24.83 46.96 -20.67
C ASP A 670 25.08 45.98 -19.52
N LEU A 671 26.08 45.12 -19.72
CA LEU A 671 26.43 44.06 -18.78
C LEU A 671 26.90 44.59 -17.42
N GLU A 672 27.44 45.81 -17.36
CA GLU A 672 27.92 46.42 -16.12
C GLU A 672 26.74 46.86 -15.24
N GLN A 673 25.77 47.58 -15.82
CA GLN A 673 24.56 47.95 -15.10
C GLN A 673 23.70 46.73 -14.74
N ALA A 674 23.64 45.72 -15.61
CA ALA A 674 22.94 44.47 -15.31
C ALA A 674 23.50 43.80 -14.04
N ALA A 675 24.82 43.64 -13.93
CA ALA A 675 25.45 43.08 -12.73
C ALA A 675 25.12 43.87 -11.48
N ALA A 676 25.27 45.21 -11.52
CA ALA A 676 25.02 46.04 -10.34
C ALA A 676 23.57 45.89 -9.82
N LEU A 677 22.60 45.78 -10.73
CA LEU A 677 21.20 45.57 -10.40
C LEU A 677 20.93 44.17 -9.84
N TYR A 678 21.52 43.14 -10.44
CA TYR A 678 21.41 41.77 -9.94
C TYR A 678 22.10 41.57 -8.60
N GLU A 679 23.27 42.17 -8.37
CA GLU A 679 23.97 42.11 -7.08
C GLU A 679 23.18 42.78 -5.96
N ASP A 680 22.56 43.95 -6.21
CA ASP A 680 21.66 44.61 -5.24
C ASP A 680 20.41 43.74 -4.98
N SER A 681 19.81 43.17 -6.03
CA SER A 681 18.69 42.22 -5.90
C SER A 681 19.08 40.98 -5.07
N LEU A 682 20.26 40.40 -5.32
CA LEU A 682 20.78 39.25 -4.59
C LEU A 682 21.03 39.58 -3.11
N ALA A 683 21.60 40.75 -2.82
CA ALA A 683 21.84 41.19 -1.45
C ALA A 683 20.53 41.33 -0.66
N ARG A 684 19.48 41.88 -1.29
CA ARG A 684 18.15 42.03 -0.68
C ARG A 684 17.42 40.69 -0.52
N THR A 685 17.40 39.86 -1.55
CA THR A 685 16.76 38.52 -1.47
C THR A 685 17.44 37.66 -0.39
N ARG A 686 18.77 37.73 -0.25
CA ARG A 686 19.51 37.09 0.85
C ARG A 686 19.16 37.67 2.23
N SER A 687 18.97 38.98 2.36
CA SER A 687 18.65 39.59 3.66
C SER A 687 17.24 39.23 4.16
N ILE A 688 16.29 39.03 3.25
CA ILE A 688 14.90 38.65 3.58
C ILE A 688 14.66 37.13 3.55
N GLY A 689 15.64 36.34 3.08
CA GLY A 689 15.52 34.88 2.98
C GLY A 689 14.63 34.39 1.83
N ASP A 690 14.46 35.17 0.76
CA ASP A 690 13.68 34.76 -0.42
C ASP A 690 14.47 33.76 -1.27
N THR A 691 14.30 32.47 -0.96
CA THR A 691 15.02 31.37 -1.63
C THR A 691 14.78 31.37 -3.14
N TYR A 692 13.56 31.67 -3.59
CA TYR A 692 13.22 31.79 -5.01
C TYR A 692 14.01 32.94 -5.65
N GLY A 693 13.96 34.13 -5.05
CA GLY A 693 14.64 35.32 -5.56
C GLY A 693 16.16 35.17 -5.58
N ILE A 694 16.75 34.50 -4.59
CA ILE A 694 18.18 34.16 -4.58
C ILE A 694 18.50 33.25 -5.77
N GLY A 695 17.73 32.17 -5.94
CA GLY A 695 17.94 31.19 -7.02
C GLY A 695 17.87 31.82 -8.41
N THR A 696 16.80 32.56 -8.72
CA THR A 696 16.64 33.19 -10.05
C THR A 696 17.68 34.26 -10.32
N THR A 697 18.11 35.00 -9.30
CA THR A 697 19.14 36.05 -9.47
C THR A 697 20.54 35.46 -9.64
N LEU A 698 20.85 34.34 -8.97
CA LEU A 698 22.10 33.61 -9.18
C LEU A 698 22.20 33.00 -10.58
N ASP A 699 21.10 32.50 -11.14
CA ASP A 699 21.07 32.02 -12.53
C ASP A 699 21.39 33.18 -13.51
N ALA A 700 20.74 34.33 -13.34
CA ALA A 700 21.01 35.52 -14.15
C ALA A 700 22.46 36.03 -14.02
N LEU A 701 23.02 36.04 -12.80
CA LEU A 701 24.44 36.37 -12.58
C LEU A 701 25.37 35.35 -13.21
N GLY A 702 25.03 34.07 -13.17
CA GLY A 702 25.79 33.01 -13.81
C GLY A 702 25.82 33.16 -15.33
N TRP A 703 24.67 33.47 -15.94
CA TRP A 703 24.60 33.80 -17.35
C TRP A 703 25.45 35.03 -17.72
N LEU A 704 25.39 36.08 -16.90
CA LEU A 704 26.20 37.28 -17.09
C LEU A 704 27.70 37.02 -16.98
N ALA A 705 28.12 36.18 -16.03
CA ALA A 705 29.52 35.75 -15.90
C ALA A 705 29.99 34.97 -17.15
N LEU A 706 29.12 34.12 -17.71
CA LEU A 706 29.41 33.40 -18.95
C LEU A 706 29.58 34.37 -20.14
N GLN A 707 28.70 35.37 -20.27
CA GLN A 707 28.82 36.42 -21.30
C GLN A 707 30.11 37.24 -21.18
N ARG A 708 30.66 37.38 -19.97
CA ARG A 708 31.94 38.04 -19.68
C ARG A 708 33.16 37.14 -19.90
N GLY A 709 32.95 35.85 -20.18
CA GLY A 709 34.00 34.88 -20.41
C GLY A 709 34.59 34.27 -19.14
N ASP A 710 33.84 34.24 -18.04
CA ASP A 710 34.22 33.56 -16.79
C ASP A 710 33.31 32.33 -16.53
N PRO A 711 33.62 31.16 -17.13
CA PRO A 711 32.82 29.96 -16.98
C PRO A 711 32.90 29.33 -15.57
N ASP A 712 33.93 29.65 -14.78
CA ASP A 712 34.11 29.12 -13.43
C ASP A 712 33.22 29.88 -12.43
N GLU A 713 33.18 31.21 -12.51
CA GLU A 713 32.23 32.03 -11.76
C GLU A 713 30.77 31.68 -12.15
N ALA A 714 30.51 31.52 -13.45
CA ALA A 714 29.21 31.10 -13.95
C ALA A 714 28.77 29.75 -13.36
N ALA A 715 29.67 28.75 -13.36
CA ALA A 715 29.38 27.44 -12.81
C ALA A 715 29.07 27.48 -11.31
N ALA A 716 29.82 28.29 -10.54
CA ALA A 716 29.59 28.43 -9.11
C ALA A 716 28.20 29.02 -8.81
N ALA A 717 27.80 30.08 -9.53
CA ALA A 717 26.51 30.74 -9.35
C ALA A 717 25.33 29.85 -9.76
N VAL A 718 25.39 29.22 -10.94
CA VAL A 718 24.31 28.34 -11.43
C VAL A 718 24.18 27.07 -10.58
N ARG A 719 25.28 26.53 -10.05
CA ARG A 719 25.22 25.38 -9.13
C ARG A 719 24.51 25.71 -7.81
N GLU A 720 24.74 26.89 -7.24
CA GLU A 720 23.99 27.37 -6.06
C GLU A 720 22.52 27.59 -6.43
N SER A 721 22.23 28.20 -7.58
CA SER A 721 20.87 28.39 -8.11
C SER A 721 20.09 27.07 -8.23
N LEU A 722 20.65 26.07 -8.92
CA LEU A 722 20.03 24.76 -9.11
C LEU A 722 19.72 24.08 -7.76
N GLY A 723 20.62 24.18 -6.78
CA GLY A 723 20.39 23.63 -5.44
C GLY A 723 19.20 24.27 -4.72
N LEU A 724 19.10 25.60 -4.76
CA LEU A 724 18.02 26.36 -4.12
C LEU A 724 16.68 26.12 -4.81
N LEU A 725 16.64 26.21 -6.14
CA LEU A 725 15.43 25.99 -6.93
C LEU A 725 14.93 24.53 -6.87
N ARG A 726 15.86 23.55 -6.76
CA ARG A 726 15.52 22.15 -6.50
C ARG A 726 14.90 21.96 -5.12
N SER A 727 15.40 22.65 -4.09
CA SER A 727 14.80 22.60 -2.75
C SER A 727 13.36 23.12 -2.74
N LEU A 728 13.08 24.13 -3.58
CA LEU A 728 11.74 24.63 -3.79
C LEU A 728 10.90 23.77 -4.72
N ARG A 729 11.51 22.84 -5.47
CA ARG A 729 10.92 22.08 -6.60
C ARG A 729 10.26 23.03 -7.63
N ASP A 730 10.93 24.13 -7.93
CA ASP A 730 10.50 25.11 -8.93
C ASP A 730 10.86 24.63 -10.34
N THR A 731 9.93 23.89 -10.95
CA THR A 731 10.06 23.32 -12.30
C THR A 731 10.45 24.39 -13.32
N ARG A 732 9.82 25.57 -13.27
CA ARG A 732 9.99 26.59 -14.30
C ARG A 732 11.39 27.17 -14.23
N SER A 733 11.81 27.62 -13.05
CA SER A 733 13.12 28.27 -12.89
C SER A 733 14.26 27.27 -13.07
N LEU A 734 14.06 25.99 -12.72
CA LEU A 734 15.05 24.94 -13.00
C LEU A 734 15.26 24.75 -14.52
N VAL A 735 14.20 24.77 -15.32
CA VAL A 735 14.30 24.67 -16.80
C VAL A 735 15.15 25.82 -17.37
N TYR A 736 14.96 27.04 -16.87
CA TYR A 736 15.80 28.18 -17.25
C TYR A 736 17.28 27.97 -16.85
N ALA A 737 17.52 27.54 -15.61
CA ALA A 737 18.88 27.26 -15.14
C ALA A 737 19.57 26.11 -15.90
N LEU A 738 18.81 25.13 -16.41
CA LEU A 738 19.35 24.08 -17.30
C LEU A 738 19.83 24.64 -18.63
N THR A 739 19.18 25.67 -19.17
CA THR A 739 19.63 26.37 -20.38
C THR A 739 20.99 27.04 -20.14
N THR A 740 21.17 27.73 -19.01
CA THR A 740 22.46 28.33 -18.62
C THR A 740 23.52 27.25 -18.37
N ALA A 741 23.16 26.19 -17.65
CA ALA A 741 24.07 25.09 -17.33
C ALA A 741 24.59 24.36 -18.59
N ALA A 742 23.74 24.19 -19.61
CA ALA A 742 24.15 23.59 -20.87
C ALA A 742 25.23 24.43 -21.58
N ALA A 743 25.09 25.75 -21.58
CA ALA A 743 26.06 26.66 -22.16
C ALA A 743 27.40 26.64 -21.38
N ILE A 744 27.35 26.62 -20.05
CA ILE A 744 28.55 26.51 -19.20
C ILE A 744 29.26 25.17 -19.43
N ALA A 745 28.50 24.07 -19.49
CA ALA A 745 29.05 22.73 -19.74
C ALA A 745 29.78 22.68 -21.10
N LEU A 746 29.27 23.35 -22.13
CA LEU A 746 29.94 23.45 -23.43
C LEU A 746 31.27 24.21 -23.30
N GLU A 747 31.28 25.39 -22.68
CA GLU A 747 32.49 26.20 -22.48
C GLU A 747 33.56 25.49 -21.63
N ARG A 748 33.14 24.65 -20.67
CA ARG A 748 34.04 23.80 -19.86
C ARG A 748 34.49 22.51 -20.56
N GLY A 749 34.10 22.31 -21.82
CA GLY A 749 34.56 21.17 -22.64
C GLY A 749 33.79 19.87 -22.42
N HIS A 750 32.52 19.95 -22.00
CA HIS A 750 31.61 18.82 -21.81
C HIS A 750 30.47 18.80 -22.86
N PRO A 751 30.76 18.70 -24.17
CA PRO A 751 29.77 18.85 -25.23
C PRO A 751 28.67 17.77 -25.21
N SER A 752 28.98 16.54 -24.80
CA SER A 752 27.97 15.47 -24.62
C SER A 752 26.94 15.83 -23.55
N ILE A 753 27.40 16.37 -22.42
CA ILE A 753 26.50 16.77 -21.33
C ILE A 753 25.68 17.99 -21.76
N ALA A 754 26.32 19.00 -22.37
CA ALA A 754 25.63 20.16 -22.92
C ALA A 754 24.50 19.75 -23.91
N GLY A 755 24.76 18.79 -24.79
CA GLY A 755 23.75 18.25 -25.71
C GLY A 755 22.56 17.58 -25.02
N ARG A 756 22.82 16.79 -23.97
CA ARG A 756 21.76 16.18 -23.16
C ARG A 756 20.93 17.25 -22.43
N LEU A 757 21.58 18.25 -21.85
CA LEU A 757 20.91 19.32 -21.11
C LEU A 757 20.05 20.20 -22.03
N CYS A 758 20.54 20.57 -23.23
CA CYS A 758 19.73 21.27 -24.23
C CYS A 758 18.48 20.47 -24.65
N ALA A 759 18.64 19.16 -24.87
CA ALA A 759 17.53 18.29 -25.24
C ALA A 759 16.53 18.11 -24.08
N ALA A 760 17.02 17.98 -22.85
CA ALA A 760 16.18 17.88 -21.65
C ALA A 760 15.37 19.17 -21.43
N ASP A 761 16.00 20.34 -21.54
CA ASP A 761 15.32 21.63 -21.48
C ASP A 761 14.18 21.74 -22.54
N GLU A 762 14.44 21.37 -23.79
CA GLU A 762 13.42 21.39 -24.84
C GLU A 762 12.25 20.43 -24.53
N ALA A 763 12.56 19.21 -24.07
CA ALA A 763 11.56 18.22 -23.68
C ALA A 763 10.70 18.71 -22.51
N LEU A 764 11.31 19.31 -21.49
CA LEU A 764 10.64 19.83 -20.30
C LEU A 764 9.77 21.04 -20.63
N CYS A 765 10.26 21.98 -21.44
CA CYS A 765 9.47 23.10 -21.96
C CYS A 765 8.22 22.59 -22.69
N LYS A 766 8.36 21.60 -23.57
CA LYS A 766 7.23 21.01 -24.29
C LYS A 766 6.25 20.30 -23.36
N ARG A 767 6.75 19.56 -22.36
CA ARG A 767 5.94 18.80 -21.40
C ARG A 767 5.10 19.72 -20.51
N HIS A 768 5.66 20.83 -20.06
CA HIS A 768 5.00 21.77 -19.15
C HIS A 768 4.33 22.96 -19.86
N GLY A 769 4.47 23.06 -21.19
CA GLY A 769 3.87 24.13 -21.98
C GLY A 769 4.57 25.49 -21.83
N PHE A 770 5.85 25.49 -21.44
CA PHE A 770 6.63 26.70 -21.27
C PHE A 770 7.16 27.23 -22.60
N LYS A 771 7.20 28.56 -22.71
CA LYS A 771 8.03 29.26 -23.68
C LYS A 771 9.08 30.08 -22.95
N LEU A 772 10.35 29.79 -23.25
CA LEU A 772 11.48 30.61 -22.84
C LEU A 772 11.32 32.04 -23.40
N ASP A 773 11.84 33.01 -22.66
CA ASP A 773 11.97 34.37 -23.14
C ASP A 773 12.98 34.45 -24.31
N PRO A 774 13.03 35.57 -25.06
CA PRO A 774 13.90 35.70 -26.22
C PRO A 774 15.40 35.50 -25.93
N SER A 775 15.90 35.89 -24.75
CA SER A 775 17.31 35.76 -24.39
C SER A 775 17.66 34.29 -24.15
N ALA A 776 16.90 33.60 -23.29
CA ALA A 776 17.10 32.19 -22.99
C ALA A 776 16.87 31.29 -24.23
N ALA A 777 15.86 31.61 -25.06
CA ALA A 777 15.61 30.89 -26.30
C ALA A 777 16.77 31.01 -27.31
N ARG A 778 17.41 32.19 -27.37
CA ARG A 778 18.61 32.41 -28.20
C ARG A 778 19.80 31.64 -27.65
N LEU A 779 20.04 31.70 -26.33
CA LEU A 779 21.10 30.95 -25.67
C LEU A 779 21.00 29.46 -25.96
N ARG A 780 19.81 28.87 -25.84
CA ARG A 780 19.58 27.47 -26.16
C ARG A 780 19.86 27.15 -27.63
N ALA A 781 19.39 27.99 -28.55
CA ALA A 781 19.58 27.78 -29.98
C ALA A 781 21.06 27.84 -30.36
N ASP A 782 21.79 28.84 -29.86
CA ASP A 782 23.22 29.03 -30.12
C ASP A 782 24.03 27.89 -29.51
N THR A 783 23.74 27.50 -28.26
CA THR A 783 24.40 26.37 -27.58
C THR A 783 24.15 25.07 -28.34
N THR A 784 22.91 24.80 -28.75
CA THR A 784 22.56 23.58 -29.52
C THR A 784 23.29 23.53 -30.86
N ALA A 785 23.39 24.66 -31.56
CA ALA A 785 24.11 24.75 -32.82
C ALA A 785 25.61 24.46 -32.65
N GLN A 786 26.22 25.00 -31.60
CA GLN A 786 27.63 24.76 -31.28
C GLN A 786 27.88 23.31 -30.86
N VAL A 787 27.05 22.75 -29.97
CA VAL A 787 27.13 21.34 -29.56
C VAL A 787 27.03 20.41 -30.76
N ARG A 788 26.10 20.66 -31.69
CA ARG A 788 25.99 19.88 -32.94
C ARG A 788 27.26 19.97 -33.78
N GLY A 789 27.86 21.16 -33.88
CA GLY A 789 29.12 21.35 -34.58
C GLY A 789 30.28 20.57 -33.96
N VAL A 790 30.33 20.48 -32.62
CA VAL A 790 31.39 19.79 -31.87
C VAL A 790 31.20 18.27 -31.87
N LEU A 791 29.98 17.77 -31.67
CA LEU A 791 29.69 16.33 -31.55
C LEU A 791 29.57 15.60 -32.88
N GLY A 792 29.18 16.28 -33.97
CA GLY A 792 28.95 15.65 -35.27
C GLY A 792 27.96 14.49 -35.17
N ASP A 793 28.38 13.30 -35.59
CA ASP A 793 27.52 12.10 -35.65
C ASP A 793 27.02 11.64 -34.26
N ALA A 794 27.72 11.99 -33.18
CA ALA A 794 27.30 11.64 -31.82
C ALA A 794 26.16 12.51 -31.28
N PHE A 795 25.82 13.62 -31.96
CA PHE A 795 24.80 14.57 -31.51
C PHE A 795 23.43 13.90 -31.34
N ASP A 796 23.00 13.09 -32.30
CA ASP A 796 21.66 12.49 -32.29
C ASP A 796 21.46 11.52 -31.12
N ASP A 797 22.52 10.78 -30.74
CA ASP A 797 22.50 9.85 -29.61
C ASP A 797 22.40 10.61 -28.28
N GLU A 798 23.19 11.68 -28.10
CA GLU A 798 23.16 12.51 -26.89
C GLU A 798 21.84 13.28 -26.76
N TRP A 799 21.32 13.78 -27.88
CA TRP A 799 20.02 14.42 -27.93
C TRP A 799 18.90 13.45 -27.53
N ALA A 800 18.89 12.24 -28.10
CA ALA A 800 17.91 11.22 -27.74
C ALA A 800 18.01 10.78 -26.27
N ALA A 801 19.22 10.77 -25.69
CA ALA A 801 19.42 10.52 -24.26
C ALA A 801 18.82 11.65 -23.41
N GLY A 802 19.10 12.91 -23.75
CA GLY A 802 18.56 14.08 -23.04
C GLY A 802 17.04 14.20 -23.10
N MET A 803 16.42 13.87 -24.25
CA MET A 803 14.94 13.86 -24.40
C MET A 803 14.21 12.89 -23.46
N ARG A 804 14.93 11.93 -22.85
CA ARG A 804 14.38 10.95 -21.91
C ARG A 804 14.57 11.32 -20.45
N LEU A 805 15.41 12.33 -20.15
CA LEU A 805 15.66 12.74 -18.77
C LEU A 805 14.41 13.37 -18.18
N ASP A 806 14.09 13.00 -16.94
CA ASP A 806 13.19 13.80 -16.13
C ASP A 806 13.91 15.03 -15.54
N LEU A 807 13.16 15.88 -14.83
CA LEU A 807 13.69 17.12 -14.28
C LEU A 807 14.79 16.87 -13.24
N ASP A 808 14.61 15.88 -12.36
CA ASP A 808 15.59 15.60 -11.30
C ASP A 808 16.87 15.02 -11.90
N GLU A 809 16.75 14.11 -12.87
CA GLU A 809 17.89 13.54 -13.60
C GLU A 809 18.66 14.63 -14.37
N ALA A 810 17.96 15.56 -15.03
CA ALA A 810 18.59 16.67 -15.75
C ALA A 810 19.31 17.63 -14.81
N VAL A 811 18.72 17.94 -13.64
CA VAL A 811 19.35 18.80 -12.63
C VAL A 811 20.57 18.12 -12.00
N GLU A 812 20.51 16.82 -11.71
CA GLU A 812 21.68 16.07 -11.23
C GLU A 812 22.81 16.06 -12.25
N LEU A 813 22.50 15.80 -13.52
CA LEU A 813 23.48 15.86 -14.60
C LEU A 813 24.11 17.25 -14.74
N ALA A 814 23.33 18.32 -14.59
CA ALA A 814 23.83 19.69 -14.60
C ALA A 814 24.76 19.95 -13.39
N LEU A 815 24.37 19.54 -12.19
CA LEU A 815 25.19 19.71 -10.98
C LEU A 815 26.54 18.98 -11.10
N GLU A 816 26.57 17.78 -11.70
CA GLU A 816 27.81 17.04 -11.96
C GLU A 816 28.72 17.75 -12.98
N ALA A 817 28.15 18.35 -14.03
CA ALA A 817 28.92 19.07 -15.04
C ALA A 817 29.48 20.42 -14.56
N LEU A 818 28.84 21.01 -13.55
CA LEU A 818 29.25 22.29 -12.96
C LEU A 818 30.19 22.13 -11.76
N ALA A 819 30.37 20.92 -11.24
CA ALA A 819 31.35 20.61 -10.20
C ALA A 819 32.80 20.76 -10.71
#